data_AF-A0A6C0DUV6-F1
#
_entry.id   AF-A0A6C0DUV6-F1
#
_cell.length_a   1.000
_cell.length_b   1.000
_cell.length_c   1.000
_cell.angle_alpha   90.00
_cell.angle_beta   90.00
_cell.angle_gamma   90.00
#
_symmetry.space_group_name_H-M   'P 1'
#
loop_
_entity.id
_entity.type
_entity.pdbx_description
1 polymer ?
#
loop_
_entity_poly.entity_id
_entity_poly.type
_entity_poly.pdbx_seq_one_letter_code
_entity_poly.pdbx_strand_id
1 'polypeptide(L)'
;METSNCKAIIQSGERVGENCKRIGKDNGYCIHHQRQYQYDLLINEDKKLCNMFFRGCDNELSENDIINKYKNCETCREKKIGKSYNCALESCTFKIKNKEDKYCGKHIRLLLKDDEKNTNIKYCNIDRGCFNKIISGTKCEECKNIEKDTVSKEITNLRQKHNIQVTKIPNNLDKKQEDKTICVAEFWRGVQKNAYSRSLLFNLSESDFEKIIIQPCYYCGFVSNSRLNGIDRMNNNKGYILSNCVSCCKMCNIIKNIQHPNEFLDKINIINDYVFSSIQIKKEFITKWDGYLSKASRETYKNYKSHCDRRNLSFLLTEKEYDSLINGKCYLCGIEQPSNHTNGIDRFDSTIRSYTLENSKTCCGHCNLMKGALSYSEFIMKCIQIKNYNCDRNIFNSIPIYSYTKCRNEFYTSEDIYNMMINGKYMNYIEWCREKNKTPEFISEMNIICNLDDITNESNKETIITSIKNEMEKERTRLYSKDVLNNTINIQCTTLYCYLTQGKIEYFKEWYNTNYTKSVLFDEKLQYLIDSLAYLDKENGIEACKKFMYDEKNRRNTQQRREKIKKTVKYSSKVIPKNTNKSSTDSSKTETNIIIDNVDTSQNIINTVINIQTNKIVANTSPKQWKVKQIYETISSNKENIYKTFCEENNNITKIPDWETKWIEFILSVKGKKLEESDEIIRDFLENLRRIRHNTLCIENKNIIDRDDRQQWPATTIVRAYLDGKIDTFKKYTEVQTGDNPEDLVWQKRWDSFILSLNDNKQNSNKLKDLCSKFLAAQRTKRYRNKK
;
A
#
# COMPACT_ATOMS: atom_id res chain seq x y z
N MET A 1 -21.42 0.48 86.79
CA MET A 1 -22.25 -0.20 85.78
C MET A 1 -21.44 -1.34 85.21
N GLU A 2 -22.03 -2.52 85.04
CA GLU A 2 -21.33 -3.69 84.50
C GLU A 2 -21.08 -3.54 83.00
N THR A 3 -19.88 -3.90 82.54
CA THR A 3 -19.50 -3.84 81.11
C THR A 3 -20.11 -5.01 80.34
N SER A 4 -21.41 -4.91 80.04
CA SER A 4 -22.15 -5.98 79.35
C SER A 4 -21.50 -6.39 78.02
N ASN A 5 -21.37 -7.71 77.82
CA ASN A 5 -20.93 -8.27 76.55
C ASN A 5 -21.99 -8.09 75.47
N CYS A 6 -21.57 -8.01 74.21
CA CYS A 6 -22.46 -7.80 73.09
C CYS A 6 -23.49 -8.93 72.93
N LYS A 7 -24.77 -8.55 72.88
CA LYS A 7 -25.95 -9.43 72.78
C LYS A 7 -26.03 -10.29 71.51
N ALA A 8 -25.17 -10.07 70.52
CA ALA A 8 -25.18 -10.81 69.27
C ALA A 8 -24.55 -12.21 69.44
N ILE A 9 -25.30 -13.23 69.07
CA ILE A 9 -24.87 -14.64 69.01
C ILE A 9 -24.03 -14.86 67.74
N ILE A 10 -22.93 -15.60 67.88
CA ILE A 10 -22.04 -15.96 66.76
C ILE A 10 -22.71 -17.02 65.88
N GLN A 11 -22.83 -16.75 64.57
CA GLN A 11 -23.55 -17.60 63.61
C GLN A 11 -22.64 -18.51 62.74
N SER A 12 -21.30 -18.41 62.85
CA SER A 12 -20.37 -19.30 62.14
C SER A 12 -19.01 -19.42 62.84
N GLY A 13 -18.30 -20.54 62.60
CA GLY A 13 -17.01 -20.89 63.22
C GLY A 13 -17.13 -21.82 64.44
N GLU A 14 -16.03 -22.06 65.14
CA GLU A 14 -15.95 -23.00 66.28
C GLU A 14 -16.79 -22.55 67.50
N ARG A 15 -17.13 -21.27 67.57
CA ARG A 15 -17.86 -20.64 68.68
C ARG A 15 -19.31 -20.27 68.33
N VAL A 16 -19.92 -21.00 67.39
CA VAL A 16 -21.36 -20.87 67.07
C VAL A 16 -22.20 -21.03 68.33
N GLY A 17 -23.21 -20.16 68.48
CA GLY A 17 -24.10 -20.16 69.65
C GLY A 17 -23.56 -19.41 70.86
N GLU A 18 -22.27 -19.07 70.94
CA GLU A 18 -21.76 -18.17 71.98
C GLU A 18 -22.13 -16.70 71.71
N ASN A 19 -22.34 -15.94 72.77
CA ASN A 19 -22.40 -14.48 72.72
C ASN A 19 -21.05 -13.87 72.30
N CYS A 20 -21.11 -12.70 71.66
CA CYS A 20 -19.93 -11.96 71.26
C CYS A 20 -19.18 -11.38 72.48
N LYS A 21 -18.00 -11.94 72.77
CA LYS A 21 -17.03 -11.51 73.81
C LYS A 21 -16.38 -10.12 73.55
N ARG A 22 -17.09 -9.20 72.89
CA ARG A 22 -16.73 -7.79 72.70
C ARG A 22 -17.73 -6.95 73.47
N ILE A 23 -17.24 -5.93 74.19
CA ILE A 23 -18.07 -5.02 74.98
C ILE A 23 -19.14 -4.37 74.09
N GLY A 24 -20.38 -4.33 74.58
CA GLY A 24 -21.48 -3.64 73.91
C GLY A 24 -21.37 -2.12 74.07
N LYS A 25 -21.92 -1.36 73.12
CA LYS A 25 -22.30 0.04 73.38
C LYS A 25 -23.57 0.10 74.24
N ASP A 26 -24.06 1.29 74.50
CA ASP A 26 -25.30 1.58 75.25
C ASP A 26 -26.53 0.81 74.71
N ASN A 27 -26.54 0.49 73.41
CA ASN A 27 -27.58 -0.34 72.78
C ASN A 27 -27.43 -1.86 73.01
N GLY A 28 -26.36 -2.32 73.66
CA GLY A 28 -26.04 -3.72 73.92
C GLY A 28 -25.28 -4.44 72.79
N TYR A 29 -24.86 -3.75 71.72
CA TYR A 29 -24.15 -4.35 70.59
C TYR A 29 -22.79 -3.68 70.38
N CYS A 30 -21.77 -4.46 70.02
CA CYS A 30 -20.44 -3.91 69.71
C CYS A 30 -20.43 -3.26 68.32
N ILE A 31 -19.37 -2.51 67.98
CA ILE A 31 -19.25 -1.77 66.71
C ILE A 31 -19.43 -2.62 65.45
N HIS A 32 -19.15 -3.93 65.51
CA HIS A 32 -19.28 -4.84 64.37
C HIS A 32 -20.67 -5.47 64.24
N HIS A 33 -21.50 -5.42 65.29
CA HIS A 33 -22.84 -6.03 65.32
C HIS A 33 -23.97 -5.01 65.32
N GLN A 34 -23.70 -3.76 64.92
CA GLN A 34 -24.75 -2.74 64.74
C GLN A 34 -25.79 -3.15 63.68
N ARG A 35 -25.42 -4.01 62.71
CA ARG A 35 -26.36 -4.62 61.76
C ARG A 35 -27.35 -5.57 62.44
N GLN A 36 -26.93 -6.26 63.51
CA GLN A 36 -27.81 -7.10 64.31
C GLN A 36 -28.75 -6.24 65.16
N TYR A 37 -28.24 -5.18 65.80
CA TYR A 37 -29.08 -4.19 66.49
C TYR A 37 -30.17 -3.61 65.58
N GLN A 38 -29.83 -3.24 64.34
CA GLN A 38 -30.81 -2.75 63.35
C GLN A 38 -31.86 -3.82 62.98
N TYR A 39 -31.46 -5.08 62.82
CA TYR A 39 -32.39 -6.18 62.57
C TYR A 39 -33.35 -6.36 63.76
N ASP A 40 -32.80 -6.46 64.97
CA ASP A 40 -33.57 -6.72 66.18
C ASP A 40 -34.53 -5.56 66.51
N LEU A 41 -34.16 -4.30 66.24
CA LEU A 41 -35.07 -3.14 66.29
C LEU A 41 -36.24 -3.30 65.31
N LEU A 42 -35.95 -3.51 64.02
CA LEU A 42 -36.98 -3.54 62.97
C LEU A 42 -37.91 -4.75 63.11
N ILE A 43 -37.42 -5.87 63.66
CA ILE A 43 -38.26 -7.02 64.03
C ILE A 43 -39.18 -6.71 65.23
N ASN A 44 -38.73 -5.89 66.19
CA ASN A 44 -39.59 -5.40 67.29
C ASN A 44 -40.60 -4.34 66.81
N GLU A 45 -40.36 -3.68 65.67
CA GLU A 45 -41.35 -2.89 64.91
C GLU A 45 -42.28 -3.77 64.05
N ASP A 46 -42.25 -5.10 64.23
CA ASP A 46 -43.00 -6.15 63.50
C ASP A 46 -42.72 -6.26 61.98
N LYS A 47 -41.73 -5.51 61.46
CA LYS A 47 -41.44 -5.42 60.03
C LYS A 47 -40.83 -6.72 59.47
N LYS A 48 -41.28 -7.13 58.29
CA LYS A 48 -40.75 -8.33 57.62
C LYS A 48 -39.61 -7.93 56.67
N LEU A 49 -38.37 -8.15 57.10
CA LEU A 49 -37.17 -7.75 56.36
C LEU A 49 -36.78 -8.72 55.24
N CYS A 50 -36.13 -8.19 54.19
CA CYS A 50 -35.54 -9.01 53.14
C CYS A 50 -34.47 -9.97 53.68
N ASN A 51 -34.46 -11.24 53.25
CA ASN A 51 -33.43 -12.25 53.54
C ASN A 51 -32.00 -11.91 53.05
N MET A 52 -31.79 -10.74 52.44
CA MET A 52 -30.47 -10.17 52.14
C MET A 52 -30.05 -9.09 53.15
N PHE A 53 -30.77 -8.93 54.28
CA PHE A 53 -30.53 -7.85 55.24
C PHE A 53 -29.10 -7.83 55.79
N PHE A 54 -28.63 -8.97 56.26
CA PHE A 54 -27.24 -9.18 56.72
C PHE A 54 -26.20 -9.17 55.60
N ARG A 55 -26.62 -9.00 54.34
CA ARG A 55 -25.75 -8.82 53.16
C ARG A 55 -25.83 -7.40 52.56
N GLY A 56 -26.35 -6.43 53.31
CA GLY A 56 -26.38 -5.02 52.90
C GLY A 56 -27.62 -4.60 52.10
N CYS A 57 -28.76 -5.26 52.30
CA CYS A 57 -30.07 -4.75 51.85
C CYS A 57 -30.82 -4.15 53.05
N ASP A 58 -31.38 -2.96 52.91
CA ASP A 58 -32.14 -2.28 53.98
C ASP A 58 -33.65 -2.32 53.74
N ASN A 59 -34.10 -3.01 52.68
CA ASN A 59 -35.49 -3.02 52.25
C ASN A 59 -36.34 -4.02 53.04
N GLU A 60 -37.48 -3.54 53.50
CA GLU A 60 -38.61 -4.34 53.97
C GLU A 60 -39.25 -5.11 52.79
N LEU A 61 -40.00 -6.17 53.10
CA LEU A 61 -40.81 -6.92 52.14
C LEU A 61 -42.17 -6.22 51.99
N SER A 62 -42.62 -5.99 50.75
CA SER A 62 -43.95 -5.44 50.51
C SER A 62 -45.05 -6.43 50.90
N GLU A 63 -46.28 -5.95 51.11
CA GLU A 63 -47.44 -6.84 51.34
C GLU A 63 -47.57 -7.92 50.27
N ASN A 64 -47.33 -7.55 49.00
CA ASN A 64 -47.34 -8.46 47.87
C ASN A 64 -46.19 -9.50 47.93
N ASP A 65 -45.02 -9.12 48.45
CA ASP A 65 -43.93 -10.07 48.72
C ASP A 65 -44.29 -11.08 49.82
N ILE A 66 -44.97 -10.61 50.88
CA ILE A 66 -45.41 -11.42 52.02
C ILE A 66 -46.51 -12.41 51.57
N ILE A 67 -47.52 -11.95 50.83
CA ILE A 67 -48.59 -12.76 50.25
C ILE A 67 -48.02 -13.88 49.36
N ASN A 68 -47.07 -13.54 48.48
CA ASN A 68 -46.39 -14.51 47.60
C ASN A 68 -45.27 -15.31 48.30
N LYS A 69 -45.11 -15.17 49.63
CA LYS A 69 -44.10 -15.88 50.45
C LYS A 69 -42.65 -15.69 49.95
N TYR A 70 -42.35 -14.56 49.32
CA TYR A 70 -41.02 -14.25 48.80
C TYR A 70 -40.06 -13.83 49.91
N LYS A 71 -39.00 -14.63 50.12
CA LYS A 71 -37.95 -14.35 51.12
C LYS A 71 -37.09 -13.12 50.77
N ASN A 72 -37.04 -12.72 49.50
CA ASN A 72 -36.25 -11.59 49.01
C ASN A 72 -37.19 -10.50 48.47
N CYS A 73 -36.96 -9.23 48.82
CA CYS A 73 -37.69 -8.09 48.22
C CYS A 73 -37.44 -8.00 46.72
N GLU A 74 -38.35 -7.33 46.00
CA GLU A 74 -38.34 -7.21 44.53
C GLU A 74 -36.97 -6.83 43.94
N THR A 75 -36.38 -5.72 44.40
CA THR A 75 -35.06 -5.24 43.97
C THR A 75 -33.92 -6.26 44.17
N CYS A 76 -34.04 -7.17 45.13
CA CYS A 76 -33.10 -8.27 45.37
C CYS A 76 -33.44 -9.55 44.59
N ARG A 77 -34.67 -9.70 44.07
CA ARG A 77 -35.02 -10.73 43.09
C ARG A 77 -34.48 -10.32 41.71
N GLU A 78 -34.77 -9.11 41.26
CA GLU A 78 -34.32 -8.59 39.96
C GLU A 78 -32.80 -8.67 39.78
N LYS A 79 -32.03 -8.24 40.79
CA LYS A 79 -30.55 -8.29 40.76
C LYS A 79 -29.97 -9.70 40.62
N LYS A 80 -30.73 -10.77 40.89
CA LYS A 80 -30.32 -12.15 40.59
C LYS A 80 -30.57 -12.56 39.13
N ILE A 81 -31.47 -11.88 38.42
CA ILE A 81 -31.87 -12.19 37.03
C ILE A 81 -30.93 -11.45 36.05
N GLY A 82 -29.63 -11.74 36.16
CA GLY A 82 -28.61 -11.24 35.23
C GLY A 82 -28.82 -11.83 33.83
N LYS A 83 -29.52 -11.09 32.96
CA LYS A 83 -29.81 -11.49 31.57
C LYS A 83 -28.50 -11.72 30.82
N SER A 84 -28.20 -12.98 30.51
CA SER A 84 -26.98 -13.42 29.84
C SER A 84 -27.32 -14.17 28.57
N TYR A 85 -26.84 -13.67 27.43
CA TYR A 85 -27.19 -14.17 26.10
C TYR A 85 -26.07 -15.08 25.56
N ASN A 86 -26.35 -15.84 24.50
CA ASN A 86 -25.38 -16.78 23.92
C ASN A 86 -24.51 -16.09 22.86
N CYS A 87 -23.25 -16.49 22.73
CA CYS A 87 -22.35 -16.03 21.67
C CYS A 87 -22.81 -16.56 20.30
N ALA A 88 -22.84 -15.72 19.26
CA ALA A 88 -23.28 -16.10 17.90
C ALA A 88 -22.25 -16.92 17.09
N LEU A 89 -21.50 -17.81 17.76
CA LEU A 89 -20.63 -18.80 17.12
C LEU A 89 -21.11 -20.18 17.57
N GLU A 90 -21.49 -21.02 16.62
CA GLU A 90 -22.25 -22.27 16.85
C GLU A 90 -21.57 -23.25 17.83
N SER A 91 -20.24 -23.25 17.90
CA SER A 91 -19.43 -24.07 18.82
C SER A 91 -19.09 -23.40 20.16
N CYS A 92 -19.65 -22.22 20.47
CA CYS A 92 -19.27 -21.42 21.63
C CYS A 92 -20.27 -21.49 22.79
N THR A 93 -19.88 -22.14 23.90
CA THR A 93 -20.65 -22.20 25.14
C THR A 93 -20.56 -20.94 26.02
N PHE A 94 -19.68 -19.98 25.70
CA PHE A 94 -19.51 -18.76 26.50
C PHE A 94 -20.59 -17.71 26.23
N LYS A 95 -21.11 -17.11 27.31
CA LYS A 95 -22.15 -16.08 27.27
C LYS A 95 -21.59 -14.65 27.12
N ILE A 96 -22.45 -13.78 26.63
CA ILE A 96 -22.26 -12.33 26.46
C ILE A 96 -23.11 -11.55 27.47
N LYS A 97 -22.65 -10.34 27.84
CA LYS A 97 -23.29 -9.50 28.87
C LYS A 97 -24.35 -8.58 28.28
N ASN A 98 -24.06 -7.92 27.16
CA ASN A 98 -25.03 -7.06 26.47
C ASN A 98 -25.73 -7.86 25.36
N LYS A 99 -26.97 -7.49 25.03
CA LYS A 99 -27.72 -8.12 23.91
C LYS A 99 -27.15 -7.73 22.54
N GLU A 100 -26.39 -6.63 22.49
CA GLU A 100 -25.81 -6.04 21.27
C GLU A 100 -24.44 -6.64 20.91
N ASP A 101 -23.76 -7.30 21.85
CA ASP A 101 -22.47 -7.95 21.62
C ASP A 101 -22.67 -9.21 20.75
N LYS A 102 -22.14 -9.26 19.53
CA LYS A 102 -22.32 -10.45 18.66
C LYS A 102 -21.57 -11.69 19.16
N TYR A 103 -20.40 -11.50 19.77
CA TYR A 103 -19.52 -12.59 20.22
C TYR A 103 -18.95 -12.34 21.62
N CYS A 104 -18.62 -13.41 22.35
CA CYS A 104 -17.97 -13.31 23.65
C CYS A 104 -16.50 -12.82 23.55
N GLY A 105 -15.93 -12.37 24.67
CA GLY A 105 -14.55 -11.82 24.71
C GLY A 105 -13.44 -12.76 24.21
N LYS A 106 -13.64 -14.08 24.26
CA LYS A 106 -12.69 -15.06 23.66
C LYS A 106 -12.65 -14.99 22.13
N HIS A 107 -13.68 -14.41 21.50
CA HIS A 107 -13.85 -14.26 20.06
C HIS A 107 -13.70 -12.80 19.61
N ILE A 108 -12.91 -11.99 20.33
CA ILE A 108 -12.54 -10.62 19.94
C ILE A 108 -11.97 -10.54 18.50
N ARG A 109 -11.29 -11.59 18.02
CA ARG A 109 -10.83 -11.70 16.63
C ARG A 109 -11.96 -11.68 15.60
N LEU A 110 -13.14 -12.23 15.94
CA LEU A 110 -14.32 -12.21 15.06
C LEU A 110 -15.04 -10.85 15.14
N LEU A 111 -15.12 -10.25 16.33
CA LEU A 111 -15.64 -8.87 16.48
C LEU A 111 -14.83 -7.88 15.62
N LEU A 112 -13.50 -7.94 15.69
CA LEU A 112 -12.62 -7.08 14.89
C LEU A 112 -12.73 -7.36 13.39
N LYS A 113 -12.81 -8.63 12.96
CA LYS A 113 -12.99 -8.99 11.54
C LYS A 113 -14.37 -8.63 10.97
N ASP A 114 -15.39 -8.45 11.81
CA ASP A 114 -16.67 -7.88 11.38
C ASP A 114 -16.65 -6.35 11.43
N ASP A 115 -15.94 -5.73 12.38
CA ASP A 115 -15.70 -4.27 12.40
C ASP A 115 -14.95 -3.80 11.13
N GLU A 116 -13.91 -4.51 10.67
CA GLU A 116 -13.20 -4.18 9.43
C GLU A 116 -14.13 -4.08 8.20
N LYS A 117 -15.17 -4.92 8.14
CA LYS A 117 -16.18 -4.91 7.07
C LYS A 117 -17.17 -3.76 7.22
N ASN A 118 -17.52 -3.41 8.47
CA ASN A 118 -18.61 -2.50 8.79
C ASN A 118 -18.17 -1.03 8.86
N THR A 119 -16.93 -0.75 9.30
CA THR A 119 -16.43 0.62 9.54
C THR A 119 -15.28 1.03 8.62
N ASN A 120 -14.80 0.14 7.75
CA ASN A 120 -13.64 0.34 6.85
C ASN A 120 -12.33 0.68 7.61
N ILE A 121 -12.29 0.43 8.91
CA ILE A 121 -11.08 0.43 9.74
C ILE A 121 -10.28 -0.83 9.40
N LYS A 122 -8.94 -0.76 9.50
CA LYS A 122 -8.07 -1.95 9.39
C LYS A 122 -7.23 -2.13 10.64
N TYR A 123 -7.03 -3.37 11.06
CA TYR A 123 -6.24 -3.74 12.22
C TYR A 123 -4.94 -4.45 11.80
N CYS A 124 -3.88 -4.27 12.59
CA CYS A 124 -2.52 -4.64 12.19
C CYS A 124 -2.33 -6.14 11.91
N ASN A 125 -2.61 -7.01 12.89
CA ASN A 125 -2.51 -8.46 12.70
C ASN A 125 -3.38 -9.19 13.73
N ILE A 126 -4.69 -9.25 13.46
CA ILE A 126 -5.70 -9.86 14.34
C ILE A 126 -5.34 -11.32 14.67
N ASP A 127 -4.82 -12.08 13.72
CA ASP A 127 -4.51 -13.50 13.91
C ASP A 127 -3.29 -13.69 14.84
N ARG A 128 -2.22 -12.90 14.67
CA ARG A 128 -1.08 -12.85 15.62
C ARG A 128 -1.36 -12.04 16.90
N GLY A 129 -2.57 -11.51 17.08
CA GLY A 129 -3.00 -10.84 18.32
C GLY A 129 -2.71 -9.34 18.42
N CYS A 130 -2.20 -8.69 17.36
CA CYS A 130 -2.03 -7.23 17.36
C CYS A 130 -3.31 -6.53 16.87
N PHE A 131 -4.06 -5.97 17.81
CA PHE A 131 -5.35 -5.30 17.57
C PHE A 131 -5.24 -3.78 17.41
N ASN A 132 -4.03 -3.24 17.21
CA ASN A 132 -3.84 -1.81 16.92
C ASN A 132 -4.36 -1.45 15.52
N LYS A 133 -5.03 -0.30 15.40
CA LYS A 133 -5.54 0.25 14.13
C LYS A 133 -4.37 0.68 13.22
N ILE A 134 -4.48 0.41 11.92
CA ILE A 134 -3.54 0.87 10.90
C ILE A 134 -3.95 2.28 10.48
N ILE A 135 -3.12 3.28 10.81
CA ILE A 135 -3.30 4.66 10.34
C ILE A 135 -2.76 4.80 8.91
N SER A 136 -1.65 4.12 8.58
CA SER A 136 -1.04 4.10 7.24
C SER A 136 -0.22 2.84 7.01
N GLY A 137 -0.10 2.42 5.73
CA GLY A 137 0.68 1.24 5.34
C GLY A 137 -0.07 -0.08 5.62
N THR A 138 0.65 -1.07 6.14
CA THR A 138 0.14 -2.46 6.32
C THR A 138 0.26 -2.99 7.75
N LYS A 139 0.83 -2.22 8.69
CA LYS A 139 1.05 -2.57 10.10
C LYS A 139 0.98 -1.33 10.98
N CYS A 140 0.70 -1.49 12.27
CA CYS A 140 0.86 -0.42 13.26
C CYS A 140 2.35 -0.11 13.50
N GLU A 141 2.65 1.08 14.01
CA GLU A 141 4.04 1.54 14.19
C GLU A 141 4.83 0.69 15.19
N GLU A 142 4.17 0.21 16.25
CA GLU A 142 4.75 -0.71 17.23
C GLU A 142 5.27 -2.01 16.59
N CYS A 143 4.47 -2.67 15.75
CA CYS A 143 4.92 -3.86 15.02
C CYS A 143 6.01 -3.54 13.98
N LYS A 144 6.01 -2.36 13.36
CA LYS A 144 7.12 -1.95 12.48
C LYS A 144 8.42 -1.84 13.27
N ASN A 145 8.38 -1.23 14.46
CA ASN A 145 9.57 -1.05 15.30
C ASN A 145 10.12 -2.39 15.81
N ILE A 146 9.27 -3.29 16.30
CA ILE A 146 9.66 -4.66 16.69
C ILE A 146 10.35 -5.40 15.52
N GLU A 147 9.84 -5.26 14.30
CA GLU A 147 10.44 -5.87 13.11
C GLU A 147 11.74 -5.17 12.68
N LYS A 148 11.87 -3.85 12.84
CA LYS A 148 13.13 -3.11 12.65
C LYS A 148 14.19 -3.57 13.65
N ASP A 149 13.86 -3.70 14.93
CA ASP A 149 14.80 -4.14 15.98
C ASP A 149 15.25 -5.58 15.76
N THR A 150 14.33 -6.45 15.34
CA THR A 150 14.63 -7.86 15.03
C THR A 150 15.60 -7.96 13.85
N VAL A 151 15.32 -7.27 12.74
CA VAL A 151 16.22 -7.25 11.57
C VAL A 151 17.52 -6.50 11.86
N SER A 152 17.53 -5.53 12.76
CA SER A 152 18.78 -4.84 13.18
C SER A 152 19.75 -5.76 13.91
N LYS A 153 19.22 -6.66 14.75
CA LYS A 153 20.02 -7.71 15.42
C LYS A 153 20.53 -8.73 14.40
N GLU A 154 19.68 -9.17 13.48
CA GLU A 154 20.05 -10.07 12.37
C GLU A 154 21.20 -9.49 11.51
N ILE A 155 21.08 -8.22 11.11
CA ILE A 155 22.11 -7.49 10.34
C ILE A 155 23.43 -7.33 11.12
N THR A 156 23.34 -7.00 12.41
CA THR A 156 24.53 -6.83 13.27
C THR A 156 25.30 -8.13 13.41
N ASN A 157 24.60 -9.22 13.72
CA ASN A 157 25.19 -10.55 13.86
C ASN A 157 25.82 -11.02 12.54
N LEU A 158 25.19 -10.77 11.39
CA LEU A 158 25.76 -11.12 10.09
C LEU A 158 26.99 -10.29 9.71
N ARG A 159 27.03 -8.99 10.04
CA ARG A 159 28.22 -8.16 9.80
C ARG A 159 29.41 -8.63 10.65
N GLN A 160 29.17 -9.04 11.89
CA GLN A 160 30.17 -9.68 12.74
C GLN A 160 30.63 -11.02 12.15
N LYS A 161 29.69 -11.93 11.81
CA LYS A 161 29.96 -13.24 11.18
C LYS A 161 30.86 -13.15 9.94
N HIS A 162 30.68 -12.11 9.11
CA HIS A 162 31.41 -11.94 7.85
C HIS A 162 32.51 -10.86 7.91
N ASN A 163 32.85 -10.33 9.09
CA ASN A 163 33.86 -9.27 9.30
C ASN A 163 33.64 -7.98 8.46
N ILE A 164 32.38 -7.63 8.17
CA ILE A 164 32.03 -6.47 7.34
C ILE A 164 31.98 -5.20 8.18
N GLN A 165 33.06 -4.41 8.09
CA GLN A 165 33.14 -3.07 8.68
C GLN A 165 32.30 -2.07 7.88
N VAL A 166 31.54 -1.25 8.60
CA VAL A 166 30.66 -0.22 8.04
C VAL A 166 31.00 1.12 8.68
N THR A 167 31.44 2.09 7.87
CA THR A 167 31.69 3.46 8.32
C THR A 167 30.38 4.16 8.72
N LYS A 168 30.46 5.18 9.59
CA LYS A 168 29.28 5.82 10.19
C LYS A 168 28.26 6.27 9.15
N ILE A 169 27.04 5.76 9.29
CA ILE A 169 25.89 6.09 8.44
C ILE A 169 25.61 7.60 8.53
N PRO A 170 25.50 8.34 7.42
CA PRO A 170 25.05 9.73 7.44
C PRO A 170 23.60 9.84 7.94
N ASN A 171 23.36 10.64 8.98
CA ASN A 171 22.06 10.75 9.66
C ASN A 171 20.90 11.25 8.77
N ASN A 172 21.17 11.77 7.56
CA ASN A 172 20.20 12.31 6.63
C ASN A 172 19.82 11.29 5.52
N LEU A 173 19.42 10.08 5.91
CA LEU A 173 18.91 9.07 4.98
C LEU A 173 17.38 8.91 5.07
N ASP A 174 16.79 8.67 3.91
CA ASP A 174 15.38 8.92 3.60
C ASP A 174 14.41 7.96 4.32
N LYS A 175 13.63 8.51 5.24
CA LYS A 175 12.69 7.78 6.13
C LYS A 175 11.66 6.95 5.37
N LYS A 176 11.27 7.32 4.14
CA LYS A 176 10.32 6.54 3.32
C LYS A 176 10.87 5.17 2.90
N GLN A 177 12.19 4.96 2.90
CA GLN A 177 12.77 3.68 2.48
C GLN A 177 12.65 2.58 3.56
N GLU A 178 12.13 2.88 4.75
CA GLU A 178 12.01 1.93 5.87
C GLU A 178 10.65 1.20 5.99
N ASP A 179 9.61 1.57 5.23
CA ASP A 179 8.20 1.14 5.45
C ASP A 179 7.92 -0.37 5.43
N LYS A 180 8.82 -1.19 4.89
CA LYS A 180 8.80 -2.65 5.08
C LYS A 180 10.22 -3.19 5.27
N THR A 181 10.45 -3.80 6.42
CA THR A 181 11.57 -4.70 6.73
C THR A 181 11.23 -6.15 6.37
N ILE A 182 12.25 -7.00 6.31
CA ILE A 182 12.16 -8.40 5.89
C ILE A 182 13.38 -9.14 6.48
N CYS A 183 13.19 -10.35 7.01
CA CYS A 183 14.33 -11.15 7.49
C CYS A 183 15.07 -11.84 6.34
N VAL A 184 16.30 -12.26 6.59
CA VAL A 184 17.20 -12.83 5.57
C VAL A 184 16.57 -14.06 4.91
N ALA A 185 15.93 -14.93 5.72
CA ALA A 185 15.28 -16.15 5.22
C ALA A 185 13.97 -15.90 4.44
N GLU A 186 13.21 -14.82 4.67
CA GLU A 186 12.10 -14.44 3.78
C GLU A 186 12.67 -13.85 2.48
N PHE A 187 13.72 -13.04 2.57
CA PHE A 187 14.31 -12.36 1.41
C PHE A 187 15.00 -13.34 0.44
N TRP A 188 15.80 -14.29 0.94
CA TRP A 188 16.42 -15.38 0.16
C TRP A 188 15.40 -16.13 -0.71
N ARG A 189 14.33 -16.63 -0.10
CA ARG A 189 13.21 -17.31 -0.78
C ARG A 189 12.53 -16.38 -1.80
N GLY A 190 12.43 -15.09 -1.48
CA GLY A 190 11.93 -14.05 -2.40
C GLY A 190 12.78 -13.91 -3.65
N VAL A 191 14.11 -13.82 -3.53
CA VAL A 191 15.02 -13.71 -4.68
C VAL A 191 15.05 -15.00 -5.49
N GLN A 192 15.12 -16.18 -4.85
CA GLN A 192 15.02 -17.47 -5.53
C GLN A 192 13.74 -17.59 -6.36
N LYS A 193 12.58 -17.25 -5.77
CA LYS A 193 11.28 -17.26 -6.47
C LYS A 193 11.25 -16.28 -7.65
N ASN A 194 11.85 -15.10 -7.51
CA ASN A 194 11.95 -14.09 -8.57
C ASN A 194 12.94 -14.47 -9.68
N ALA A 195 13.99 -15.23 -9.37
CA ALA A 195 14.89 -15.81 -10.37
C ALA A 195 14.15 -16.89 -11.19
N TYR A 196 13.50 -17.83 -10.50
CA TYR A 196 12.73 -18.92 -11.13
C TYR A 196 11.61 -18.38 -12.04
N SER A 197 10.78 -17.44 -11.56
CA SER A 197 9.67 -16.88 -12.36
C SER A 197 10.13 -16.07 -13.57
N ARG A 198 11.38 -15.58 -13.56
CA ARG A 198 12.03 -14.87 -14.68
C ARG A 198 12.96 -15.76 -15.50
N SER A 199 12.97 -17.07 -15.23
CA SER A 199 13.86 -18.08 -15.83
C SER A 199 15.33 -17.63 -15.86
N LEU A 200 15.84 -17.15 -14.72
CA LEU A 200 17.22 -16.77 -14.51
C LEU A 200 17.94 -17.87 -13.72
N LEU A 201 19.21 -18.15 -14.06
CA LEU A 201 20.06 -18.97 -13.20
C LEU A 201 20.15 -18.35 -11.80
N PHE A 202 20.14 -19.20 -10.78
CA PHE A 202 20.43 -18.83 -9.40
C PHE A 202 21.51 -19.78 -8.86
N ASN A 203 22.72 -19.27 -8.72
CA ASN A 203 23.91 -19.98 -8.24
C ASN A 203 24.72 -19.07 -7.29
N LEU A 204 24.03 -18.43 -6.34
CA LEU A 204 24.63 -17.86 -5.14
C LEU A 204 24.52 -18.89 -4.02
N SER A 205 25.55 -19.06 -3.18
CA SER A 205 25.38 -19.76 -1.91
C SER A 205 24.62 -18.87 -0.91
N GLU A 206 24.10 -19.47 0.17
CA GLU A 206 23.47 -18.72 1.26
C GLU A 206 24.47 -17.76 1.94
N SER A 207 25.74 -18.16 2.05
CA SER A 207 26.86 -17.32 2.52
C SER A 207 27.12 -16.12 1.60
N ASP A 208 27.12 -16.31 0.28
CA ASP A 208 27.35 -15.22 -0.67
C ASP A 208 26.20 -14.22 -0.64
N PHE A 209 24.98 -14.73 -0.55
CA PHE A 209 23.77 -13.93 -0.38
C PHE A 209 23.81 -13.11 0.92
N GLU A 210 24.11 -13.73 2.07
CA GLU A 210 24.30 -13.03 3.35
C GLU A 210 25.32 -11.89 3.23
N LYS A 211 26.48 -12.13 2.60
CA LYS A 211 27.51 -11.11 2.38
C LYS A 211 26.98 -9.96 1.52
N ILE A 212 26.36 -10.24 0.37
CA ILE A 212 25.89 -9.21 -0.56
C ILE A 212 24.84 -8.29 0.09
N ILE A 213 23.86 -8.84 0.83
CA ILE A 213 22.71 -8.06 1.32
C ILE A 213 23.01 -7.14 2.52
N ILE A 214 24.15 -7.30 3.20
CA ILE A 214 24.55 -6.48 4.37
C ILE A 214 25.62 -5.42 4.07
N GLN A 215 26.27 -5.52 2.90
CA GLN A 215 27.24 -4.55 2.37
C GLN A 215 26.59 -3.19 2.00
N PRO A 216 27.38 -2.11 1.85
CA PRO A 216 26.92 -0.86 1.24
C PRO A 216 26.43 -1.05 -0.19
N CYS A 217 25.41 -0.29 -0.58
CA CYS A 217 24.91 -0.27 -1.94
C CYS A 217 26.00 0.21 -2.90
N TYR A 218 26.42 -0.66 -3.82
CA TYR A 218 27.53 -0.44 -4.75
C TYR A 218 27.47 0.91 -5.46
N TYR A 219 26.29 1.33 -5.92
CA TYR A 219 26.11 2.57 -6.69
C TYR A 219 26.04 3.88 -5.87
N CYS A 220 25.97 3.85 -4.54
CA CYS A 220 25.73 5.09 -3.76
C CYS A 220 26.14 5.07 -2.28
N GLY A 221 26.81 4.00 -1.81
CA GLY A 221 27.22 3.85 -0.42
C GLY A 221 26.08 3.69 0.59
N PHE A 222 24.81 3.59 0.17
CA PHE A 222 23.69 3.46 1.10
C PHE A 222 23.82 2.20 1.97
N VAL A 223 23.78 2.40 3.29
CA VAL A 223 23.69 1.37 4.31
C VAL A 223 22.52 1.72 5.24
N SER A 224 21.81 0.70 5.71
CA SER A 224 20.90 0.80 6.86
C SER A 224 21.31 -0.21 7.92
N ASN A 225 20.93 0.05 9.17
CA ASN A 225 21.00 -0.93 10.25
C ASN A 225 19.69 -1.73 10.40
N SER A 226 18.55 -1.18 9.98
CA SER A 226 17.20 -1.77 10.14
C SER A 226 16.71 -2.53 8.90
N ARG A 227 17.43 -2.41 7.77
CA ARG A 227 16.98 -2.87 6.45
C ARG A 227 18.12 -3.50 5.64
N LEU A 228 17.89 -4.71 5.14
CA LEU A 228 18.75 -5.40 4.18
C LEU A 228 18.80 -4.64 2.84
N ASN A 229 19.99 -4.54 2.23
CA ASN A 229 20.13 -4.09 0.85
C ASN A 229 19.61 -5.17 -0.10
N GLY A 230 19.19 -4.75 -1.29
CA GLY A 230 18.81 -5.67 -2.37
C GLY A 230 20.04 -6.23 -3.09
N ILE A 231 19.79 -7.10 -4.06
CA ILE A 231 20.80 -7.57 -5.01
C ILE A 231 20.44 -7.02 -6.39
N ASP A 232 21.42 -6.39 -7.04
CA ASP A 232 21.36 -6.07 -8.46
C ASP A 232 22.20 -7.06 -9.28
N ARG A 233 21.83 -7.24 -10.55
CA ARG A 233 22.61 -7.98 -11.54
C ARG A 233 23.25 -6.96 -12.47
N MET A 234 24.58 -6.90 -12.46
CA MET A 234 25.32 -5.91 -13.24
C MET A 234 25.04 -6.11 -14.73
N ASN A 235 25.32 -7.33 -15.22
CA ASN A 235 24.85 -7.81 -16.50
C ASN A 235 23.43 -8.40 -16.34
N ASN A 236 22.43 -7.71 -16.89
CA ASN A 236 21.03 -8.11 -16.84
C ASN A 236 20.72 -9.35 -17.71
N ASN A 237 21.66 -9.79 -18.57
CA ASN A 237 21.60 -11.07 -19.29
C ASN A 237 22.15 -12.26 -18.49
N LYS A 238 23.07 -12.03 -17.54
CA LYS A 238 23.57 -13.09 -16.63
C LYS A 238 22.63 -13.27 -15.42
N GLY A 239 22.69 -14.44 -14.78
CA GLY A 239 21.84 -14.84 -13.66
C GLY A 239 22.24 -14.20 -12.33
N TYR A 240 21.73 -14.76 -11.24
CA TYR A 240 22.26 -14.52 -9.90
C TYR A 240 23.47 -15.44 -9.69
N ILE A 241 24.65 -14.96 -10.06
CA ILE A 241 25.96 -15.60 -9.86
C ILE A 241 26.88 -14.60 -9.15
N LEU A 242 27.87 -15.08 -8.39
CA LEU A 242 28.70 -14.20 -7.54
C LEU A 242 29.43 -13.12 -8.37
N SER A 243 29.99 -13.48 -9.53
CA SER A 243 30.67 -12.56 -10.46
C SER A 243 29.74 -11.52 -11.13
N ASN A 244 28.41 -11.64 -10.99
CA ASN A 244 27.43 -10.74 -11.61
C ASN A 244 26.60 -9.94 -10.58
N CYS A 245 26.69 -10.26 -9.29
CA CYS A 245 25.78 -9.74 -8.28
C CYS A 245 26.46 -8.75 -7.32
N VAL A 246 25.87 -7.55 -7.22
CA VAL A 246 26.32 -6.49 -6.31
C VAL A 246 25.21 -6.06 -5.35
N SER A 247 25.62 -5.58 -4.18
CA SER A 247 24.69 -5.02 -3.18
C SER A 247 24.06 -3.74 -3.74
N CYS A 248 22.74 -3.62 -3.65
CA CYS A 248 22.02 -2.51 -4.26
C CYS A 248 20.78 -2.10 -3.47
N CYS A 249 20.74 -0.86 -2.97
CA CYS A 249 19.56 -0.32 -2.31
C CYS A 249 18.37 -0.28 -3.27
N LYS A 250 17.15 -0.42 -2.71
CA LYS A 250 15.90 -0.49 -3.48
C LYS A 250 15.80 0.62 -4.53
N MET A 251 16.21 1.85 -4.20
CA MET A 251 16.07 3.00 -5.08
C MET A 251 17.07 3.00 -6.25
N CYS A 252 18.33 2.60 -6.03
CA CYS A 252 19.28 2.41 -7.15
C CYS A 252 18.82 1.29 -8.09
N ASN A 253 18.31 0.18 -7.55
CA ASN A 253 17.83 -0.96 -8.34
C ASN A 253 16.61 -0.57 -9.20
N ILE A 254 15.70 0.24 -8.66
CA ILE A 254 14.56 0.82 -9.41
C ILE A 254 15.03 1.78 -10.50
N ILE A 255 15.96 2.69 -10.20
CA ILE A 255 16.42 3.70 -11.18
C ILE A 255 17.23 3.05 -12.32
N LYS A 256 18.16 2.14 -12.01
CA LYS A 256 18.92 1.37 -13.01
C LYS A 256 17.99 0.48 -13.82
N ASN A 257 17.11 -0.28 -13.16
CA ASN A 257 16.18 -1.19 -13.84
C ASN A 257 16.94 -2.15 -14.79
N ILE A 258 16.59 -2.18 -16.08
CA ILE A 258 17.24 -3.01 -17.10
C ILE A 258 18.48 -2.38 -17.75
N GLN A 259 18.85 -1.14 -17.40
CA GLN A 259 19.98 -0.39 -17.99
C GLN A 259 21.33 -1.07 -17.79
N HIS A 260 22.27 -0.71 -18.66
CA HIS A 260 23.68 -1.07 -18.50
C HIS A 260 24.29 -0.27 -17.32
N PRO A 261 25.17 -0.84 -16.47
CA PRO A 261 25.72 -0.10 -15.33
C PRO A 261 26.42 1.21 -15.70
N ASN A 262 27.26 1.20 -16.75
CA ASN A 262 27.93 2.42 -17.23
C ASN A 262 26.96 3.44 -17.84
N GLU A 263 25.90 3.00 -18.51
CA GLU A 263 24.86 3.88 -19.07
C GLU A 263 24.08 4.59 -17.96
N PHE A 264 23.64 3.83 -16.96
CA PHE A 264 22.97 4.34 -15.77
C PHE A 264 23.83 5.41 -15.07
N LEU A 265 25.13 5.16 -14.89
CA LEU A 265 26.05 6.12 -14.27
C LEU A 265 26.38 7.33 -15.17
N ASP A 266 26.51 7.14 -16.49
CA ASP A 266 26.65 8.24 -17.46
C ASP A 266 25.39 9.14 -17.43
N LYS A 267 24.20 8.55 -17.43
CA LYS A 267 22.92 9.25 -17.41
C LYS A 267 22.69 10.02 -16.11
N ILE A 268 23.07 9.45 -14.97
CA ILE A 268 23.07 10.15 -13.68
C ILE A 268 24.01 11.36 -13.71
N ASN A 269 25.21 11.24 -14.28
CA ASN A 269 26.12 12.38 -14.43
C ASN A 269 25.48 13.49 -15.28
N ILE A 270 24.98 13.16 -16.47
CA ILE A 270 24.31 14.11 -17.39
C ILE A 270 23.11 14.81 -16.71
N ILE A 271 22.31 14.08 -15.91
CA ILE A 271 21.19 14.68 -15.16
C ILE A 271 21.69 15.71 -14.14
N ASN A 272 22.74 15.40 -13.37
CA ASN A 272 23.33 16.35 -12.44
C ASN A 272 23.92 17.57 -13.17
N ASP A 273 24.67 17.35 -14.25
CA ASP A 273 25.39 18.40 -14.99
C ASP A 273 24.41 19.38 -15.67
N TYR A 274 23.26 18.87 -16.15
CA TYR A 274 22.18 19.70 -16.67
C TYR A 274 21.41 20.44 -15.57
N VAL A 275 21.01 19.75 -14.49
CA VAL A 275 20.18 20.35 -13.43
C VAL A 275 20.95 21.42 -12.63
N PHE A 276 22.21 21.17 -12.29
CA PHE A 276 23.01 22.08 -11.45
C PHE A 276 23.85 23.08 -12.24
N SER A 277 24.31 22.73 -13.45
CA SER A 277 25.22 23.57 -14.24
C SER A 277 24.68 23.93 -15.63
N SER A 278 23.51 23.42 -16.03
CA SER A 278 22.89 23.64 -17.35
C SER A 278 23.78 23.27 -18.54
N ILE A 279 24.72 22.35 -18.31
CA ILE A 279 25.59 21.76 -19.33
C ILE A 279 24.74 20.87 -20.22
N GLN A 280 24.84 21.06 -21.53
CA GLN A 280 24.08 20.27 -22.51
C GLN A 280 24.71 18.89 -22.70
N ILE A 281 23.86 17.89 -22.96
CA ILE A 281 24.29 16.52 -23.27
C ILE A 281 25.12 16.49 -24.57
N LYS A 282 26.35 15.96 -24.52
CA LYS A 282 27.18 15.78 -25.72
C LYS A 282 26.56 14.73 -26.65
N LYS A 283 26.64 14.98 -27.96
CA LYS A 283 26.14 14.06 -29.00
C LYS A 283 26.73 12.65 -28.88
N GLU A 284 27.99 12.53 -28.48
CA GLU A 284 28.67 11.24 -28.18
C GLU A 284 27.84 10.32 -27.25
N PHE A 285 27.28 10.86 -26.15
CA PHE A 285 26.48 10.07 -25.20
C PHE A 285 25.09 9.70 -25.75
N ILE A 286 24.54 10.52 -26.65
CA ILE A 286 23.29 10.23 -27.37
C ILE A 286 23.53 9.02 -28.30
N THR A 287 24.60 9.06 -29.11
CA THR A 287 24.96 7.98 -30.03
C THR A 287 25.35 6.69 -29.29
N LYS A 288 26.15 6.78 -28.22
CA LYS A 288 26.60 5.64 -27.40
C LYS A 288 25.45 4.82 -26.81
N TRP A 289 24.35 5.48 -26.45
CA TRP A 289 23.19 4.88 -25.77
C TRP A 289 21.88 5.04 -26.56
N ASP A 290 21.97 5.14 -27.88
CA ASP A 290 20.85 5.37 -28.82
C ASP A 290 19.75 4.29 -28.76
N GLY A 291 20.07 3.09 -28.26
CA GLY A 291 19.10 2.00 -28.04
C GLY A 291 18.03 2.27 -26.96
N TYR A 292 18.21 3.30 -26.13
CA TYR A 292 17.33 3.66 -25.00
C TYR A 292 16.46 4.89 -25.26
N LEU A 293 16.71 5.59 -26.37
CA LEU A 293 15.87 6.68 -26.82
C LEU A 293 14.60 6.11 -27.44
N SER A 294 13.45 6.72 -27.17
CA SER A 294 12.17 6.28 -27.75
C SER A 294 12.16 6.58 -29.25
N LYS A 295 12.40 5.55 -30.06
CA LYS A 295 12.25 5.56 -31.53
C LYS A 295 10.82 5.29 -32.00
N ALA A 296 9.85 5.30 -31.07
CA ALA A 296 8.44 5.31 -31.43
C ALA A 296 8.08 6.64 -32.12
N SER A 297 7.11 6.59 -33.02
CA SER A 297 6.49 7.79 -33.59
C SER A 297 5.91 8.67 -32.49
N ARG A 298 5.83 9.98 -32.76
CA ARG A 298 5.19 10.96 -31.86
C ARG A 298 3.78 10.48 -31.51
N GLU A 299 3.57 10.18 -30.24
CA GLU A 299 2.24 9.90 -29.71
C GLU A 299 1.36 11.16 -29.88
N THR A 300 0.07 10.98 -30.18
CA THR A 300 -0.83 12.10 -30.48
C THR A 300 -1.55 12.59 -29.22
N TYR A 301 -2.05 13.83 -29.23
CA TYR A 301 -2.94 14.37 -28.19
C TYR A 301 -4.11 13.43 -27.88
N LYS A 302 -4.76 12.89 -28.94
CA LYS A 302 -5.86 11.93 -28.85
C LYS A 302 -5.43 10.62 -28.17
N ASN A 303 -4.24 10.11 -28.49
CA ASN A 303 -3.68 8.91 -27.85
C ASN A 303 -3.35 9.17 -26.37
N TYR A 304 -2.72 10.31 -26.04
CA TYR A 304 -2.44 10.71 -24.66
C TYR A 304 -3.71 10.75 -23.80
N LYS A 305 -4.78 11.39 -24.31
CA LYS A 305 -6.07 11.45 -23.63
C LYS A 305 -6.66 10.06 -23.41
N SER A 306 -6.82 9.26 -24.46
CA SER A 306 -7.31 7.87 -24.37
C SER A 306 -6.48 7.00 -23.42
N HIS A 307 -5.16 7.20 -23.38
CA HIS A 307 -4.25 6.49 -22.48
C HIS A 307 -4.30 7.00 -21.04
N CYS A 308 -4.82 8.21 -20.79
CA CYS A 308 -5.15 8.69 -19.46
C CYS A 308 -6.49 8.13 -18.99
N ASP A 309 -7.52 8.14 -19.85
CA ASP A 309 -8.84 7.56 -19.58
C ASP A 309 -8.72 6.08 -19.17
N ARG A 310 -8.02 5.27 -19.98
CA ARG A 310 -7.72 3.84 -19.69
C ARG A 310 -6.94 3.63 -18.39
N ARG A 311 -6.20 4.63 -17.91
CA ARG A 311 -5.42 4.60 -16.66
C ARG A 311 -6.14 5.26 -15.48
N ASN A 312 -7.37 5.75 -15.66
CA ASN A 312 -8.11 6.62 -14.74
C ASN A 312 -7.26 7.80 -14.23
N LEU A 313 -6.71 8.56 -15.17
CA LEU A 313 -5.97 9.80 -14.97
C LEU A 313 -6.74 10.94 -15.65
N SER A 314 -6.86 12.09 -15.00
CA SER A 314 -7.47 13.28 -15.62
C SER A 314 -6.50 13.93 -16.60
N PHE A 315 -6.96 14.31 -17.78
CA PHE A 315 -6.14 14.97 -18.79
C PHE A 315 -6.76 16.32 -19.14
N LEU A 316 -6.15 17.39 -18.62
CA LEU A 316 -6.67 18.76 -18.66
C LEU A 316 -5.78 19.72 -19.47
N LEU A 317 -4.69 19.23 -20.05
CA LEU A 317 -3.91 19.98 -21.04
C LEU A 317 -4.77 20.22 -22.30
N THR A 318 -4.75 21.44 -22.81
CA THR A 318 -5.22 21.75 -24.17
C THR A 318 -4.25 21.19 -25.22
N GLU A 319 -4.71 21.08 -26.47
CA GLU A 319 -3.88 20.58 -27.59
C GLU A 319 -2.66 21.47 -27.85
N LYS A 320 -2.76 22.78 -27.61
CA LYS A 320 -1.64 23.73 -27.76
C LYS A 320 -0.60 23.62 -26.63
N GLU A 321 -1.04 23.47 -25.38
CA GLU A 321 -0.13 23.19 -24.25
C GLU A 321 0.56 21.83 -24.42
N TYR A 322 -0.20 20.84 -24.88
CA TYR A 322 0.33 19.52 -25.24
C TYR A 322 1.42 19.61 -26.31
N ASP A 323 1.18 20.31 -27.42
CA ASP A 323 2.16 20.41 -28.50
C ASP A 323 3.39 21.25 -28.10
N SER A 324 3.21 22.27 -27.26
CA SER A 324 4.34 23.01 -26.68
C SER A 324 5.15 22.14 -25.70
N LEU A 325 4.49 21.30 -24.89
CA LEU A 325 5.16 20.38 -23.97
C LEU A 325 5.87 19.25 -24.72
N ILE A 326 5.26 18.59 -25.70
CA ILE A 326 5.89 17.47 -26.40
C ILE A 326 7.14 17.93 -27.20
N ASN A 327 7.14 19.16 -27.72
CA ASN A 327 8.25 19.79 -28.45
C ASN A 327 9.42 20.30 -27.59
N GLY A 328 9.25 20.40 -26.27
CA GLY A 328 10.28 20.97 -25.38
C GLY A 328 11.55 20.13 -25.20
N LYS A 329 12.49 20.68 -24.42
CA LYS A 329 13.72 19.97 -23.97
C LYS A 329 13.43 19.16 -22.71
N CYS A 330 14.10 18.02 -22.52
CA CYS A 330 13.89 17.21 -21.32
C CYS A 330 14.34 17.94 -20.05
N TYR A 331 13.40 18.22 -19.13
CA TYR A 331 13.65 18.98 -17.90
C TYR A 331 14.69 18.37 -16.95
N LEU A 332 15.01 17.07 -17.10
CA LEU A 332 15.97 16.34 -16.28
C LEU A 332 17.37 16.21 -16.90
N CYS A 333 17.51 16.21 -18.23
CA CYS A 333 18.81 15.93 -18.88
C CYS A 333 19.09 16.74 -20.15
N GLY A 334 18.33 17.80 -20.41
CA GLY A 334 18.54 18.75 -21.52
C GLY A 334 18.24 18.23 -22.93
N ILE A 335 18.05 16.93 -23.12
CA ILE A 335 17.93 16.35 -24.47
C ILE A 335 16.73 16.97 -25.23
N GLU A 336 17.06 17.62 -26.35
CA GLU A 336 16.16 18.11 -27.38
C GLU A 336 15.61 16.93 -28.19
N GLN A 337 14.61 17.14 -29.07
CA GLN A 337 14.19 16.10 -30.01
C GLN A 337 15.27 15.91 -31.09
N PRO A 338 15.99 14.77 -31.16
CA PRO A 338 16.82 14.42 -32.29
C PRO A 338 15.94 13.83 -33.41
N SER A 339 16.46 13.75 -34.63
CA SER A 339 15.73 13.19 -35.79
C SER A 339 15.21 11.76 -35.63
N ASN A 340 15.70 11.02 -34.62
CA ASN A 340 15.31 9.65 -34.32
C ASN A 340 14.61 9.44 -32.96
N HIS A 341 14.28 10.50 -32.22
CA HIS A 341 13.67 10.38 -30.88
C HIS A 341 12.69 11.51 -30.52
N THR A 342 11.52 11.13 -30.01
CA THR A 342 10.49 12.05 -29.52
C THR A 342 10.46 12.13 -27.99
N ASN A 343 10.50 13.36 -27.45
CA ASN A 343 10.26 13.61 -26.02
C ASN A 343 8.78 13.32 -25.67
N GLY A 344 8.52 12.92 -24.43
CA GLY A 344 7.19 12.68 -23.87
C GLY A 344 6.81 13.69 -22.79
N ILE A 345 5.67 13.46 -22.12
CA ILE A 345 5.21 14.28 -20.99
C ILE A 345 5.27 13.46 -19.69
N ASP A 346 6.09 13.91 -18.75
CA ASP A 346 6.17 13.39 -17.38
C ASP A 346 5.22 14.18 -16.46
N ARG A 347 4.67 13.50 -15.43
CA ARG A 347 3.95 14.14 -14.33
C ARG A 347 4.94 14.39 -13.20
N PHE A 348 5.26 15.67 -12.98
CA PHE A 348 6.28 16.13 -12.04
C PHE A 348 6.06 15.53 -10.65
N ASP A 349 4.83 15.61 -10.13
CA ASP A 349 4.33 14.74 -9.08
C ASP A 349 3.42 13.64 -9.69
N SER A 350 3.87 12.39 -9.57
CA SER A 350 3.14 11.21 -10.04
C SER A 350 1.98 10.79 -9.10
N THR A 351 1.92 11.30 -7.87
CA THR A 351 0.81 11.11 -6.94
C THR A 351 -0.41 11.95 -7.33
N ILE A 352 -0.17 13.12 -7.93
CA ILE A 352 -1.20 13.90 -8.62
C ILE A 352 -1.62 13.11 -9.87
N ARG A 353 -2.87 12.62 -9.86
CA ARG A 353 -3.44 11.77 -10.91
C ARG A 353 -4.01 12.56 -12.11
N SER A 354 -3.40 13.71 -12.41
CA SER A 354 -3.78 14.57 -13.53
C SER A 354 -2.56 15.06 -14.33
N TYR A 355 -2.79 15.29 -15.62
CA TYR A 355 -1.96 16.13 -16.47
C TYR A 355 -2.61 17.52 -16.55
N THR A 356 -1.95 18.49 -15.91
CA THR A 356 -2.24 19.94 -15.97
C THR A 356 -0.95 20.66 -16.36
N LEU A 357 -0.99 21.94 -16.73
CA LEU A 357 0.20 22.68 -17.17
C LEU A 357 1.28 22.76 -16.07
N GLU A 358 0.87 22.86 -14.80
CA GLU A 358 1.77 22.97 -13.64
C GLU A 358 2.44 21.63 -13.32
N ASN A 359 1.66 20.53 -13.39
CA ASN A 359 2.15 19.18 -13.08
C ASN A 359 2.84 18.49 -14.28
N SER A 360 2.78 19.05 -15.48
CA SER A 360 3.34 18.41 -16.69
C SER A 360 4.70 19.01 -17.06
N LYS A 361 5.70 18.16 -17.33
CA LYS A 361 7.02 18.57 -17.83
C LYS A 361 7.44 17.73 -19.02
N THR A 362 8.11 18.36 -19.99
CA THR A 362 8.71 17.67 -21.12
C THR A 362 9.85 16.77 -20.67
N CYS A 363 9.80 15.48 -21.02
CA CYS A 363 10.74 14.50 -20.51
C CYS A 363 11.01 13.36 -21.51
N CYS A 364 12.28 13.05 -21.77
CA CYS A 364 12.62 11.89 -22.57
C CYS A 364 12.18 10.60 -21.85
N GLY A 365 11.77 9.58 -22.62
CA GLY A 365 11.25 8.32 -22.06
C GLY A 365 12.21 7.65 -21.08
N HIS A 366 13.52 7.81 -21.29
CA HIS A 366 14.59 7.32 -20.39
C HIS A 366 14.54 7.99 -19.01
N CYS A 367 14.50 9.32 -18.93
CA CYS A 367 14.40 10.03 -17.65
C CYS A 367 13.07 9.80 -16.94
N ASN A 368 11.98 9.71 -17.72
CA ASN A 368 10.65 9.38 -17.20
C ASN A 368 10.62 7.96 -16.58
N LEU A 369 11.24 6.97 -17.24
CA LEU A 369 11.41 5.62 -16.70
C LEU A 369 12.29 5.57 -15.44
N MET A 370 13.38 6.35 -15.40
CA MET A 370 14.29 6.42 -14.25
C MET A 370 13.63 7.05 -13.00
N LYS A 371 12.88 8.13 -13.17
CA LYS A 371 12.10 8.78 -12.10
C LYS A 371 10.91 7.91 -11.69
N GLY A 372 10.11 7.47 -12.66
CA GLY A 372 8.91 6.67 -12.46
C GLY A 372 7.93 7.30 -11.45
N ALA A 373 7.77 6.63 -10.31
CA ALA A 373 6.89 7.07 -9.22
C ALA A 373 7.61 7.82 -8.08
N LEU A 374 8.92 8.08 -8.20
CA LEU A 374 9.65 8.96 -7.27
C LEU A 374 9.22 10.42 -7.50
N SER A 375 9.17 11.20 -6.43
CA SER A 375 9.09 12.66 -6.56
C SER A 375 10.40 13.23 -7.10
N TYR A 376 10.32 14.43 -7.69
CA TYR A 376 11.49 15.13 -8.24
C TYR A 376 12.65 15.25 -7.24
N SER A 377 12.38 15.63 -5.99
CA SER A 377 13.41 15.79 -4.96
C SER A 377 14.04 14.46 -4.53
N GLU A 378 13.26 13.39 -4.36
CA GLU A 378 13.78 12.05 -4.05
C GLU A 378 14.68 11.53 -5.18
N PHE A 379 14.30 11.78 -6.43
CA PHE A 379 15.09 11.39 -7.60
C PHE A 379 16.40 12.18 -7.70
N ILE A 380 16.34 13.52 -7.67
CA ILE A 380 17.54 14.38 -7.79
C ILE A 380 18.50 14.20 -6.62
N MET A 381 18.01 14.08 -5.38
CA MET A 381 18.87 13.75 -4.23
C MET A 381 19.59 12.41 -4.42
N LYS A 382 18.98 11.45 -5.12
CA LYS A 382 19.63 10.18 -5.44
C LYS A 382 20.67 10.31 -6.56
N CYS A 383 20.41 11.13 -7.56
CA CYS A 383 21.40 11.49 -8.59
C CYS A 383 22.65 12.13 -7.97
N ILE A 384 22.48 13.04 -6.99
CA ILE A 384 23.59 13.62 -6.23
C ILE A 384 24.33 12.52 -5.44
N GLN A 385 23.61 11.68 -4.69
CA GLN A 385 24.24 10.64 -3.86
C GLN A 385 25.09 9.66 -4.70
N ILE A 386 24.59 9.25 -5.87
CA ILE A 386 25.31 8.36 -6.79
C ILE A 386 26.57 9.05 -7.35
N LYS A 387 26.43 10.29 -7.85
CA LYS A 387 27.56 11.06 -8.41
C LYS A 387 28.65 11.34 -7.37
N ASN A 388 28.26 11.69 -6.14
CA ASN A 388 29.20 11.97 -5.05
C ASN A 388 29.87 10.71 -4.48
N TYR A 389 29.22 9.54 -4.58
CA TYR A 389 29.83 8.27 -4.17
C TYR A 389 30.82 7.72 -5.21
N ASN A 390 30.58 8.00 -6.50
CA ASN A 390 31.45 7.66 -7.63
C ASN A 390 32.06 6.25 -7.55
N CYS A 391 31.22 5.22 -7.64
CA CYS A 391 31.66 3.83 -7.56
C CYS A 391 32.62 3.44 -8.69
N ASP A 392 33.47 2.44 -8.42
CA ASP A 392 34.32 1.86 -9.46
C ASP A 392 33.48 1.33 -10.63
N ARG A 393 33.99 1.56 -11.85
CA ARG A 393 33.38 1.17 -13.11
C ARG A 393 34.14 0.04 -13.81
N ASN A 394 35.36 -0.31 -13.37
CA ASN A 394 36.19 -1.30 -14.04
C ASN A 394 35.53 -2.68 -14.12
N ILE A 395 34.78 -3.07 -13.07
CA ILE A 395 33.99 -4.32 -13.05
C ILE A 395 32.85 -4.37 -14.09
N PHE A 396 32.55 -3.25 -14.77
CA PHE A 396 31.56 -3.19 -15.85
C PHE A 396 32.18 -3.25 -17.26
N ASN A 397 33.50 -3.22 -17.39
CA ASN A 397 34.18 -3.17 -18.69
C ASN A 397 33.99 -4.44 -19.54
N SER A 398 33.77 -5.58 -18.89
CA SER A 398 33.47 -6.87 -19.54
C SER A 398 31.98 -7.10 -19.82
N ILE A 399 31.11 -6.12 -19.53
CA ILE A 399 29.67 -6.24 -19.74
C ILE A 399 29.32 -5.71 -21.14
N PRO A 400 28.71 -6.53 -22.02
CA PRO A 400 28.31 -6.08 -23.36
C PRO A 400 27.16 -5.08 -23.30
N ILE A 401 27.18 -4.11 -24.21
CA ILE A 401 26.07 -3.16 -24.41
C ILE A 401 24.83 -3.94 -24.84
N TYR A 402 23.70 -3.70 -24.17
CA TYR A 402 22.44 -4.37 -24.48
C TYR A 402 21.82 -3.84 -25.78
N SER A 403 21.16 -4.72 -26.52
CA SER A 403 20.48 -4.35 -27.76
C SER A 403 19.01 -4.78 -27.71
N TYR A 404 18.13 -3.79 -27.65
CA TYR A 404 16.68 -3.94 -27.44
C TYR A 404 15.91 -4.52 -28.63
N THR A 405 16.60 -5.02 -29.66
CA THR A 405 15.98 -5.71 -30.78
C THR A 405 15.34 -7.01 -30.30
N LYS A 406 14.01 -7.08 -30.26
CA LYS A 406 13.29 -8.35 -30.08
C LYS A 406 13.79 -9.38 -31.09
N CYS A 407 13.96 -10.61 -30.62
CA CYS A 407 14.15 -11.77 -31.47
C CYS A 407 12.86 -12.00 -32.29
N ARG A 408 12.96 -11.93 -33.63
CA ARG A 408 11.83 -12.05 -34.57
C ARG A 408 11.93 -13.23 -35.53
N ASN A 409 13.15 -13.69 -35.83
CA ASN A 409 13.38 -14.89 -36.61
C ASN A 409 12.74 -16.09 -35.87
N GLU A 410 12.49 -17.17 -36.57
CA GLU A 410 12.13 -18.45 -35.95
C GLU A 410 13.36 -19.41 -35.86
N PHE A 411 14.47 -19.03 -36.53
CA PHE A 411 15.90 -19.28 -36.30
C PHE A 411 16.29 -18.77 -34.93
N TYR A 412 17.27 -19.43 -34.32
CA TYR A 412 18.63 -18.89 -34.11
C TYR A 412 19.58 -20.09 -34.16
N THR A 413 20.62 -20.06 -35.01
CA THR A 413 21.64 -21.12 -35.12
C THR A 413 22.47 -21.24 -33.84
N SER A 414 23.22 -22.33 -33.67
CA SER A 414 24.20 -22.46 -32.58
C SER A 414 25.18 -21.27 -32.52
N GLU A 415 25.63 -20.80 -33.69
CA GLU A 415 26.41 -19.58 -33.84
C GLU A 415 25.62 -18.32 -33.46
N ASP A 416 24.41 -18.10 -34.00
CA ASP A 416 23.56 -16.94 -33.66
C ASP A 416 23.35 -16.83 -32.14
N ILE A 417 23.12 -17.94 -31.44
CA ILE A 417 22.81 -17.96 -30.01
C ILE A 417 24.06 -17.70 -29.17
N TYR A 418 25.21 -18.27 -29.57
CA TYR A 418 26.50 -17.90 -29.00
C TYR A 418 26.71 -16.38 -29.12
N ASN A 419 26.51 -15.84 -30.32
CA ASN A 419 26.59 -14.40 -30.59
C ASN A 419 25.55 -13.58 -29.79
N MET A 420 24.35 -14.12 -29.48
CA MET A 420 23.39 -13.45 -28.58
C MET A 420 23.79 -13.50 -27.10
N MET A 421 24.48 -14.56 -26.66
CA MET A 421 25.04 -14.67 -25.31
C MET A 421 26.15 -13.63 -25.09
N ILE A 422 27.09 -13.49 -26.04
CA ILE A 422 28.19 -12.51 -25.93
C ILE A 422 27.75 -11.07 -26.24
N ASN A 423 26.86 -10.84 -27.22
CA ASN A 423 26.45 -9.48 -27.65
C ASN A 423 25.18 -8.96 -26.96
N GLY A 424 24.93 -9.38 -25.71
CA GLY A 424 23.93 -8.75 -24.83
C GLY A 424 22.45 -8.88 -25.25
N LYS A 425 22.11 -9.77 -26.20
CA LYS A 425 20.72 -10.03 -26.69
C LYS A 425 20.03 -11.22 -26.04
N TYR A 426 20.75 -11.97 -25.20
CA TYR A 426 20.33 -13.23 -24.64
C TYR A 426 18.96 -13.23 -23.94
N MET A 427 18.58 -12.17 -23.22
CA MET A 427 17.27 -12.10 -22.56
C MET A 427 16.10 -11.95 -23.54
N ASN A 428 16.31 -11.28 -24.68
CA ASN A 428 15.34 -11.24 -25.77
C ASN A 428 15.19 -12.62 -26.42
N TYR A 429 16.29 -13.38 -26.47
CA TYR A 429 16.27 -14.76 -26.91
C TYR A 429 15.51 -15.67 -25.93
N ILE A 430 15.70 -15.52 -24.61
CA ILE A 430 14.93 -16.25 -23.59
C ILE A 430 13.45 -15.82 -23.53
N GLU A 431 13.12 -14.57 -23.84
CA GLU A 431 11.74 -14.12 -24.06
C GLU A 431 11.08 -14.90 -25.22
N TRP A 432 11.74 -14.90 -26.38
CA TRP A 432 11.32 -15.65 -27.57
C TRP A 432 11.18 -17.17 -27.31
N CYS A 433 12.01 -17.76 -26.45
CA CYS A 433 11.89 -19.18 -26.07
C CYS A 433 10.55 -19.50 -25.41
N ARG A 434 10.03 -18.57 -24.59
CA ARG A 434 8.70 -18.72 -23.97
C ARG A 434 7.59 -18.51 -24.98
N GLU A 435 7.72 -17.50 -25.86
CA GLU A 435 6.78 -17.25 -26.96
C GLU A 435 6.66 -18.48 -27.90
N LYS A 436 7.76 -19.20 -28.14
CA LYS A 436 7.80 -20.46 -28.90
C LYS A 436 7.68 -21.74 -28.02
N ASN A 437 7.20 -21.63 -26.78
CA ASN A 437 6.88 -22.74 -25.87
C ASN A 437 7.99 -23.80 -25.67
N LYS A 438 9.26 -23.38 -25.66
CA LYS A 438 10.41 -24.26 -25.36
C LYS A 438 10.37 -24.81 -23.94
N THR A 439 10.99 -25.97 -23.73
CA THR A 439 10.84 -26.70 -22.45
C THR A 439 11.41 -25.93 -21.25
N PRO A 440 10.82 -26.06 -20.04
CA PRO A 440 11.38 -25.46 -18.82
C PRO A 440 12.80 -25.93 -18.54
N GLU A 441 13.08 -27.19 -18.89
CA GLU A 441 14.41 -27.79 -18.97
C GLU A 441 15.27 -26.89 -19.87
N PHE A 442 15.10 -26.93 -21.20
CA PHE A 442 15.83 -26.10 -22.18
C PHE A 442 16.15 -24.69 -21.67
N ILE A 443 15.17 -23.97 -21.12
CA ILE A 443 15.37 -22.60 -20.66
C ILE A 443 16.26 -22.53 -19.40
N SER A 444 16.02 -23.36 -18.39
CA SER A 444 16.90 -23.46 -17.19
C SER A 444 18.35 -23.74 -17.61
N GLU A 445 18.48 -24.71 -18.49
CA GLU A 445 19.71 -25.24 -19.04
C GLU A 445 20.51 -24.20 -19.82
N MET A 446 19.80 -23.36 -20.56
CA MET A 446 20.39 -22.28 -21.34
C MET A 446 21.11 -21.25 -20.50
N ASN A 447 20.55 -20.99 -19.32
CA ASN A 447 21.12 -20.04 -18.41
C ASN A 447 22.46 -20.51 -17.84
N ILE A 448 22.74 -21.82 -17.67
CA ILE A 448 24.08 -22.22 -17.22
C ILE A 448 25.15 -21.89 -18.24
N ILE A 449 25.00 -22.24 -19.53
CA ILE A 449 26.09 -21.92 -20.48
C ILE A 449 26.20 -20.43 -20.79
N CYS A 450 25.10 -19.66 -20.80
CA CYS A 450 25.21 -18.19 -20.83
C CYS A 450 25.94 -17.60 -19.59
N ASN A 451 26.08 -18.38 -18.52
CA ASN A 451 26.73 -18.00 -17.27
C ASN A 451 28.03 -18.77 -16.99
N LEU A 452 28.60 -19.48 -17.98
CA LEU A 452 30.03 -19.81 -17.92
C LEU A 452 30.84 -18.51 -17.90
N ASP A 453 31.95 -18.52 -17.18
CA ASP A 453 32.82 -17.35 -17.07
C ASP A 453 33.61 -17.15 -18.37
N ASP A 454 34.14 -18.21 -18.97
CA ASP A 454 34.90 -18.19 -20.24
C ASP A 454 34.05 -18.03 -21.52
N ILE A 455 32.78 -17.61 -21.45
CA ILE A 455 31.91 -17.56 -22.65
C ILE A 455 32.39 -16.56 -23.72
N THR A 456 33.20 -15.57 -23.35
CA THR A 456 33.84 -14.63 -24.28
C THR A 456 35.24 -15.05 -24.71
N ASN A 457 35.75 -16.20 -24.26
CA ASN A 457 37.06 -16.70 -24.67
C ASN A 457 36.96 -17.43 -26.01
N GLU A 458 37.65 -16.91 -27.03
CA GLU A 458 37.58 -17.42 -28.40
C GLU A 458 38.12 -18.85 -28.54
N SER A 459 39.05 -19.29 -27.68
CA SER A 459 39.50 -20.71 -27.64
C SER A 459 38.36 -21.68 -27.30
N ASN A 460 37.35 -21.23 -26.57
CA ASN A 460 36.25 -22.04 -26.07
C ASN A 460 34.99 -21.91 -26.94
N LYS A 461 35.00 -21.04 -27.96
CA LYS A 461 33.87 -20.75 -28.86
C LYS A 461 33.28 -22.04 -29.44
N GLU A 462 34.10 -22.89 -30.05
CA GLU A 462 33.64 -24.12 -30.71
C GLU A 462 33.07 -25.14 -29.73
N THR A 463 33.66 -25.28 -28.53
CA THR A 463 33.12 -26.12 -27.45
C THR A 463 31.76 -25.63 -26.97
N ILE A 464 31.56 -24.31 -26.89
CA ILE A 464 30.29 -23.69 -26.46
C ILE A 464 29.21 -23.83 -27.54
N ILE A 465 29.56 -23.61 -28.82
CA ILE A 465 28.70 -23.85 -29.99
C ILE A 465 28.29 -25.32 -30.07
N THR A 466 29.23 -26.24 -29.86
CA THR A 466 28.96 -27.69 -29.79
C THR A 466 28.03 -28.01 -28.62
N SER A 467 28.26 -27.42 -27.44
CA SER A 467 27.38 -27.54 -26.28
C SER A 467 26.03 -26.84 -26.45
N ILE A 468 25.86 -25.97 -27.45
CA ILE A 468 24.54 -25.50 -27.92
C ILE A 468 23.92 -26.57 -28.83
N LYS A 469 24.66 -26.98 -29.87
CA LYS A 469 24.21 -27.86 -30.96
C LYS A 469 23.79 -29.25 -30.47
N ASN A 470 24.57 -29.88 -29.60
CA ASN A 470 24.30 -31.22 -29.04
C ASN A 470 22.92 -31.33 -28.40
N GLU A 471 22.37 -30.20 -27.95
CA GLU A 471 21.06 -30.16 -27.34
C GLU A 471 19.95 -29.69 -28.29
N MET A 472 20.27 -29.03 -29.41
CA MET A 472 19.29 -28.80 -30.49
C MET A 472 18.53 -30.06 -30.82
N GLU A 473 19.23 -31.20 -30.78
CA GLU A 473 18.65 -32.52 -30.87
C GLU A 473 17.83 -32.94 -29.65
N LYS A 474 18.32 -32.80 -28.40
CA LYS A 474 17.53 -33.20 -27.23
C LYS A 474 16.23 -32.41 -27.06
N GLU A 475 16.15 -31.13 -27.43
CA GLU A 475 14.84 -30.43 -27.44
C GLU A 475 13.89 -30.98 -28.50
N ARG A 476 14.41 -31.33 -29.69
CA ARG A 476 13.61 -32.03 -30.71
C ARG A 476 13.13 -33.37 -30.15
N THR A 477 13.97 -34.11 -29.42
CA THR A 477 13.58 -35.34 -28.72
C THR A 477 12.54 -35.08 -27.63
N ARG A 478 12.69 -34.05 -26.79
CA ARG A 478 11.70 -33.66 -25.76
C ARG A 478 10.35 -33.36 -26.40
N LEU A 479 10.32 -32.54 -27.45
CA LEU A 479 9.09 -32.18 -28.16
C LEU A 479 8.47 -33.39 -28.89
N TYR A 480 9.26 -34.17 -29.62
CA TYR A 480 8.79 -35.41 -30.25
C TYR A 480 8.22 -36.40 -29.21
N SER A 481 8.90 -36.61 -28.07
CA SER A 481 8.37 -37.47 -27.00
C SER A 481 7.07 -36.94 -26.41
N LYS A 482 6.91 -35.62 -26.33
CA LYS A 482 5.71 -34.95 -25.83
C LYS A 482 4.55 -35.08 -26.83
N ASP A 483 4.83 -35.03 -28.13
CA ASP A 483 3.81 -35.14 -29.18
C ASP A 483 3.42 -36.61 -29.45
N VAL A 484 4.37 -37.55 -29.39
CA VAL A 484 4.06 -38.98 -29.30
C VAL A 484 3.21 -39.26 -28.07
N LEU A 485 3.62 -38.78 -26.88
CA LEU A 485 2.85 -38.92 -25.65
C LEU A 485 1.44 -38.33 -25.80
N ASN A 486 1.30 -37.11 -26.33
CA ASN A 486 0.00 -36.48 -26.60
C ASN A 486 -0.89 -37.34 -27.53
N ASN A 487 -0.31 -37.99 -28.54
CA ASN A 487 -1.04 -38.84 -29.48
C ASN A 487 -1.43 -40.20 -28.87
N THR A 488 -0.57 -40.82 -28.04
CA THR A 488 -0.90 -42.09 -27.34
C THR A 488 -1.93 -41.89 -26.22
N ILE A 489 -1.89 -40.73 -25.54
CA ILE A 489 -2.74 -40.39 -24.39
C ILE A 489 -4.19 -40.02 -24.76
N ASN A 490 -4.54 -39.90 -26.05
CA ASN A 490 -5.78 -39.27 -26.48
C ASN A 490 -6.70 -40.22 -27.28
N ILE A 491 -7.47 -41.06 -26.59
CA ILE A 491 -8.56 -41.85 -27.19
C ILE A 491 -9.58 -40.90 -27.85
N GLN A 492 -9.93 -41.18 -29.11
CA GLN A 492 -10.99 -40.44 -29.78
C GLN A 492 -12.33 -40.70 -29.08
N CYS A 493 -13.11 -39.64 -28.82
CA CYS A 493 -14.36 -39.78 -28.07
C CYS A 493 -15.45 -40.56 -28.84
N THR A 494 -15.29 -40.67 -30.17
CA THR A 494 -16.01 -41.63 -31.01
C THR A 494 -15.69 -43.08 -30.66
N THR A 495 -14.41 -43.42 -30.50
CA THR A 495 -13.94 -44.75 -30.05
C THR A 495 -14.41 -45.04 -28.63
N LEU A 496 -14.35 -44.06 -27.72
CA LEU A 496 -14.88 -44.19 -26.36
C LEU A 496 -16.39 -44.50 -26.37
N TYR A 497 -17.19 -43.73 -27.11
CA TYR A 497 -18.62 -44.00 -27.29
C TYR A 497 -18.88 -45.42 -27.81
N CYS A 498 -18.14 -45.87 -28.82
CA CYS A 498 -18.24 -47.24 -29.34
C CYS A 498 -17.85 -48.31 -28.32
N TYR A 499 -16.83 -48.08 -27.48
CA TYR A 499 -16.45 -49.05 -26.45
C TYR A 499 -17.51 -49.16 -25.35
N LEU A 500 -18.08 -48.05 -24.90
CA LEU A 500 -19.12 -48.06 -23.86
C LEU A 500 -20.44 -48.68 -24.37
N THR A 501 -20.86 -48.32 -25.58
CA THR A 501 -22.12 -48.85 -26.18
C THR A 501 -22.03 -50.31 -26.64
N GLN A 502 -20.83 -50.83 -26.94
CA GLN A 502 -20.63 -52.25 -27.28
C GLN A 502 -20.30 -53.14 -26.06
N GLY A 503 -20.45 -52.65 -24.83
CA GLY A 503 -20.11 -53.39 -23.61
C GLY A 503 -18.60 -53.63 -23.38
N LYS A 504 -17.74 -53.04 -24.22
CA LYS A 504 -16.26 -53.16 -24.20
C LYS A 504 -15.62 -52.21 -23.19
N ILE A 505 -16.28 -52.00 -22.04
CA ILE A 505 -15.86 -51.06 -20.98
C ILE A 505 -14.46 -51.37 -20.43
N GLU A 506 -14.08 -52.64 -20.30
CA GLU A 506 -12.77 -53.02 -19.73
C GLU A 506 -11.59 -52.57 -20.60
N TYR A 507 -11.72 -52.59 -21.94
CA TYR A 507 -10.71 -52.04 -22.85
C TYR A 507 -10.47 -50.54 -22.61
N PHE A 508 -11.54 -49.78 -22.29
CA PHE A 508 -11.39 -48.38 -21.90
C PHE A 508 -10.74 -48.23 -20.52
N LYS A 509 -11.15 -49.04 -19.52
CA LYS A 509 -10.55 -49.01 -18.17
C LYS A 509 -9.06 -49.37 -18.19
N GLU A 510 -8.67 -50.39 -18.94
CA GLU A 510 -7.27 -50.83 -19.12
C GLU A 510 -6.44 -49.74 -19.80
N TRP A 511 -6.92 -49.20 -20.93
CA TRP A 511 -6.27 -48.08 -21.61
C TRP A 511 -6.17 -46.85 -20.70
N TYR A 512 -7.22 -46.53 -19.94
CA TYR A 512 -7.23 -45.38 -19.04
C TYR A 512 -6.23 -45.55 -17.89
N ASN A 513 -6.22 -46.71 -17.23
CA ASN A 513 -5.26 -47.03 -16.16
C ASN A 513 -3.81 -46.98 -16.65
N THR A 514 -3.55 -47.39 -17.89
CA THR A 514 -2.23 -47.37 -18.53
C THR A 514 -1.72 -45.94 -18.78
N ASN A 515 -2.63 -45.00 -19.07
CA ASN A 515 -2.29 -43.61 -19.44
C ASN A 515 -2.51 -42.58 -18.31
N TYR A 516 -3.32 -42.90 -17.30
CA TYR A 516 -3.81 -41.96 -16.31
C TYR A 516 -4.11 -42.60 -14.95
N THR A 517 -3.81 -41.88 -13.87
CA THR A 517 -4.33 -42.18 -12.53
C THR A 517 -5.80 -41.74 -12.40
N LYS A 518 -6.74 -42.64 -12.15
CA LYS A 518 -8.15 -42.31 -11.82
C LYS A 518 -8.25 -41.25 -10.70
N SER A 519 -9.22 -40.34 -10.76
CA SER A 519 -9.64 -39.58 -9.56
C SER A 519 -10.58 -40.43 -8.69
N VAL A 520 -10.80 -40.01 -7.44
CA VAL A 520 -11.67 -40.71 -6.47
C VAL A 520 -13.10 -40.96 -6.98
N LEU A 521 -13.59 -40.16 -7.93
CA LEU A 521 -14.95 -40.26 -8.48
C LEU A 521 -14.99 -40.88 -9.90
N PHE A 522 -13.88 -41.44 -10.38
CA PHE A 522 -13.78 -41.95 -11.77
C PHE A 522 -14.85 -43.00 -12.08
N ASP A 523 -14.90 -44.09 -11.30
CA ASP A 523 -15.77 -45.23 -11.61
C ASP A 523 -17.25 -44.90 -11.42
N GLU A 524 -17.59 -44.09 -10.40
CA GLU A 524 -18.95 -43.55 -10.18
C GLU A 524 -19.43 -42.73 -11.39
N LYS A 525 -18.58 -41.83 -11.91
CA LYS A 525 -18.94 -40.98 -13.06
C LYS A 525 -18.83 -41.69 -14.40
N LEU A 526 -18.08 -42.79 -14.48
CA LEU A 526 -18.06 -43.67 -15.65
C LEU A 526 -19.37 -44.48 -15.73
N GLN A 527 -19.85 -45.01 -14.60
CA GLN A 527 -21.14 -45.69 -14.57
C GLN A 527 -22.29 -44.75 -14.95
N TYR A 528 -22.35 -43.55 -14.35
CA TYR A 528 -23.35 -42.54 -14.70
C TYR A 528 -23.33 -42.15 -16.19
N LEU A 529 -22.15 -42.10 -16.82
CA LEU A 529 -22.05 -41.91 -18.27
C LEU A 529 -22.71 -43.07 -19.02
N ILE A 530 -22.35 -44.32 -18.71
CA ILE A 530 -22.90 -45.52 -19.37
C ILE A 530 -24.42 -45.58 -19.23
N ASP A 531 -24.95 -45.35 -18.03
CA ASP A 531 -26.39 -45.34 -17.75
C ASP A 531 -27.11 -44.27 -18.59
N SER A 532 -26.47 -43.10 -18.79
CA SER A 532 -27.02 -42.03 -19.64
C SER A 532 -26.95 -42.32 -21.14
N LEU A 533 -25.93 -43.06 -21.61
CA LEU A 533 -25.74 -43.38 -23.04
C LEU A 533 -26.84 -44.29 -23.60
N ALA A 534 -27.57 -45.02 -22.75
CA ALA A 534 -28.72 -45.83 -23.16
C ALA A 534 -29.93 -44.99 -23.66
N TYR A 535 -29.94 -43.68 -23.37
CA TYR A 535 -31.06 -42.78 -23.68
C TYR A 535 -30.65 -41.59 -24.59
N LEU A 536 -29.46 -41.64 -25.18
CA LEU A 536 -28.93 -40.59 -26.04
C LEU A 536 -28.73 -41.12 -27.47
N ASP A 537 -28.93 -40.24 -28.46
CA ASP A 537 -28.47 -40.51 -29.82
C ASP A 537 -26.93 -40.51 -29.90
N LYS A 538 -26.42 -40.93 -31.06
CA LYS A 538 -24.99 -41.07 -31.32
C LYS A 538 -24.21 -39.77 -31.17
N GLU A 539 -24.76 -38.62 -31.55
CA GLU A 539 -24.03 -37.35 -31.52
C GLU A 539 -23.97 -36.80 -30.08
N ASN A 540 -25.11 -36.75 -29.40
CA ASN A 540 -25.19 -36.36 -28.00
C ASN A 540 -24.41 -37.33 -27.08
N GLY A 541 -24.41 -38.63 -27.37
CA GLY A 541 -23.61 -39.62 -26.66
C GLY A 541 -22.10 -39.44 -26.86
N ILE A 542 -21.64 -39.09 -28.06
CA ILE A 542 -20.22 -38.73 -28.31
C ILE A 542 -19.84 -37.45 -27.53
N GLU A 543 -20.73 -36.46 -27.45
CA GLU A 543 -20.49 -35.24 -26.65
C GLU A 543 -20.46 -35.52 -25.14
N ALA A 544 -21.34 -36.40 -24.63
CA ALA A 544 -21.30 -36.87 -23.25
C ALA A 544 -19.94 -37.55 -22.92
N CYS A 545 -19.40 -38.36 -23.84
CA CYS A 545 -18.08 -38.95 -23.74
C CYS A 545 -16.94 -37.90 -23.70
N LYS A 546 -16.98 -36.87 -24.57
CA LYS A 546 -16.03 -35.74 -24.52
C LYS A 546 -16.08 -35.02 -23.17
N LYS A 547 -17.29 -34.70 -22.70
CA LYS A 547 -17.53 -34.00 -21.44
C LYS A 547 -17.00 -34.79 -20.24
N PHE A 548 -17.25 -36.10 -20.18
CA PHE A 548 -16.71 -36.97 -19.13
C PHE A 548 -15.17 -36.92 -19.08
N MET A 549 -14.50 -37.06 -20.22
CA MET A 549 -13.03 -37.03 -20.32
C MET A 549 -12.46 -35.67 -19.88
N TYR A 550 -13.13 -34.56 -20.24
CA TYR A 550 -12.75 -33.21 -19.82
C TYR A 550 -12.93 -33.00 -18.31
N ASP A 551 -14.09 -33.36 -17.77
CA ASP A 551 -14.40 -33.20 -16.34
C ASP A 551 -13.46 -34.06 -15.47
N GLU A 552 -13.13 -35.27 -15.90
CA GLU A 552 -12.21 -36.17 -15.18
C GLU A 552 -10.77 -35.64 -15.16
N LYS A 553 -10.28 -35.12 -16.30
CA LYS A 553 -8.98 -34.41 -16.38
C LYS A 553 -8.91 -33.28 -15.36
N ASN A 554 -10.01 -32.54 -15.16
CA ASN A 554 -10.10 -31.45 -14.19
C ASN A 554 -10.21 -31.93 -12.73
N ARG A 555 -10.94 -33.02 -12.44
CA ARG A 555 -10.95 -33.67 -11.12
C ARG A 555 -9.55 -34.13 -10.72
N ARG A 556 -8.87 -34.88 -11.60
CA ARG A 556 -7.48 -35.37 -11.43
C ARG A 556 -6.49 -34.24 -11.18
N ASN A 557 -6.50 -33.18 -11.99
CA ASN A 557 -5.66 -32.00 -11.79
C ASN A 557 -5.90 -31.30 -10.44
N THR A 558 -7.14 -31.27 -9.97
CA THR A 558 -7.52 -30.66 -8.68
C THR A 558 -7.06 -31.49 -7.50
N GLN A 559 -7.17 -32.82 -7.60
CA GLN A 559 -6.67 -33.77 -6.60
C GLN A 559 -5.13 -33.69 -6.47
N GLN A 560 -4.38 -33.77 -7.58
CA GLN A 560 -2.92 -33.68 -7.58
C GLN A 560 -2.40 -32.35 -7.00
N ARG A 561 -3.13 -31.24 -7.18
CA ARG A 561 -2.82 -29.95 -6.52
C ARG A 561 -2.95 -30.03 -5.00
N ARG A 562 -4.04 -30.61 -4.49
CA ARG A 562 -4.28 -30.82 -3.05
C ARG A 562 -3.23 -31.73 -2.42
N GLU A 563 -2.76 -32.73 -3.16
CA GLU A 563 -1.72 -33.68 -2.73
C GLU A 563 -0.31 -33.06 -2.73
N LYS A 564 0.05 -32.29 -3.77
CA LYS A 564 1.32 -31.55 -3.81
C LYS A 564 1.46 -30.56 -2.65
N ILE A 565 0.39 -29.86 -2.29
CA ILE A 565 0.37 -28.93 -1.13
C ILE A 565 0.76 -29.66 0.17
N LYS A 566 0.41 -30.94 0.34
CA LYS A 566 0.75 -31.75 1.53
C LYS A 566 2.19 -32.30 1.56
N LYS A 567 2.97 -32.21 0.47
CA LYS A 567 4.31 -32.86 0.35
C LYS A 567 5.50 -31.88 0.27
N THR A 568 5.34 -30.64 0.73
CA THR A 568 6.33 -29.57 0.46
C THR A 568 7.54 -29.55 1.42
N VAL A 569 8.46 -30.52 1.32
CA VAL A 569 9.79 -30.50 1.97
C VAL A 569 10.88 -31.03 1.02
N LYS A 570 12.00 -30.29 0.92
CA LYS A 570 13.30 -30.61 0.30
C LYS A 570 13.31 -31.35 -1.06
N TYR A 571 13.90 -30.72 -2.08
CA TYR A 571 14.69 -31.45 -3.09
C TYR A 571 16.01 -30.76 -3.40
N SER A 572 17.00 -31.58 -3.77
CA SER A 572 18.40 -31.21 -4.04
C SER A 572 18.64 -30.93 -5.52
N SER A 573 19.78 -30.29 -5.83
CA SER A 573 20.27 -29.96 -7.17
C SER A 573 20.71 -31.17 -8.01
N LYS A 574 20.49 -31.07 -9.33
CA LYS A 574 21.36 -31.45 -10.47
C LYS A 574 20.74 -30.80 -11.75
N VAL A 575 21.47 -30.10 -12.64
CA VAL A 575 22.55 -30.47 -13.62
C VAL A 575 21.97 -30.91 -14.98
N ILE A 576 22.72 -30.66 -16.09
CA ILE A 576 22.28 -29.69 -17.13
C ILE A 576 22.82 -29.98 -18.57
N PRO A 577 22.04 -30.04 -19.73
CA PRO A 577 21.86 -28.95 -20.78
C PRO A 577 20.45 -28.94 -21.54
N LYS A 578 19.97 -28.15 -22.57
CA LYS A 578 20.18 -26.82 -23.30
C LYS A 578 19.16 -26.31 -24.44
N ASN A 579 19.38 -26.42 -25.79
CA ASN A 579 18.90 -25.55 -26.95
C ASN A 579 18.10 -26.33 -28.11
N THR A 580 17.73 -26.01 -29.40
CA THR A 580 17.21 -24.85 -30.24
C THR A 580 16.66 -25.10 -31.71
N ASN A 581 15.65 -24.27 -32.12
CA ASN A 581 15.33 -23.41 -33.33
C ASN A 581 15.36 -23.79 -34.89
N LYS A 582 14.82 -22.85 -35.76
CA LYS A 582 14.80 -22.59 -37.27
C LYS A 582 13.45 -22.79 -38.05
N SER A 583 12.87 -22.05 -39.05
CA SER A 583 12.95 -20.78 -39.93
C SER A 583 13.76 -20.65 -41.25
N SER A 584 13.65 -19.62 -42.15
CA SER A 584 13.37 -18.12 -42.13
C SER A 584 12.52 -17.56 -43.34
N THR A 585 12.41 -16.28 -43.80
CA THR A 585 13.12 -14.94 -43.64
C THR A 585 12.30 -13.71 -44.21
N ASP A 586 12.78 -12.44 -44.00
CA ASP A 586 12.72 -11.25 -44.92
C ASP A 586 11.37 -10.51 -45.31
N SER A 587 11.27 -9.29 -45.92
CA SER A 587 12.18 -8.10 -46.16
C SER A 587 11.50 -6.77 -46.64
N SER A 588 11.97 -5.60 -46.13
CA SER A 588 12.21 -4.28 -46.83
C SER A 588 11.10 -3.31 -47.38
N LYS A 589 11.49 -2.01 -47.51
CA LYS A 589 10.94 -0.86 -48.33
C LYS A 589 9.67 -0.10 -47.86
N THR A 590 9.43 1.21 -48.11
CA THR A 590 10.22 2.50 -48.06
C THR A 590 9.29 3.71 -48.36
N GLU A 591 9.36 4.80 -47.57
CA GLU A 591 9.13 6.24 -47.95
C GLU A 591 7.73 6.67 -48.52
N THR A 592 7.28 7.96 -48.57
CA THR A 592 7.93 9.28 -48.38
C THR A 592 6.98 10.36 -47.77
N ASN A 593 7.53 11.54 -47.47
CA ASN A 593 6.98 12.79 -46.89
C ASN A 593 5.74 13.43 -47.56
N ILE A 594 5.13 14.41 -46.87
CA ILE A 594 4.71 15.74 -47.40
C ILE A 594 4.66 16.79 -46.25
N ILE A 595 4.80 18.07 -46.59
CA ILE A 595 4.97 19.25 -45.70
C ILE A 595 3.75 20.17 -45.82
N ILE A 596 3.44 20.99 -44.81
CA ILE A 596 2.99 22.40 -44.91
C ILE A 596 2.86 23.03 -43.51
N ASP A 597 3.29 24.29 -43.40
CA ASP A 597 3.31 25.08 -42.15
C ASP A 597 1.96 25.74 -41.82
N ASN A 598 1.80 26.20 -40.57
CA ASN A 598 1.52 27.61 -40.29
C ASN A 598 1.71 28.00 -38.81
N VAL A 599 2.16 29.23 -38.60
CA VAL A 599 2.22 30.00 -37.34
C VAL A 599 1.00 30.97 -37.42
N ASP A 600 0.37 31.51 -36.37
CA ASP A 600 0.85 31.88 -35.05
C ASP A 600 -0.24 31.81 -33.97
N THR A 601 0.00 31.00 -32.93
CA THR A 601 -0.47 31.23 -31.54
C THR A 601 0.45 30.54 -30.52
N SER A 602 1.46 29.81 -30.99
CA SER A 602 2.34 28.97 -30.16
C SER A 602 3.26 29.78 -29.28
N GLN A 603 3.69 30.99 -29.68
CA GLN A 603 4.81 31.67 -29.03
C GLN A 603 4.53 32.06 -27.57
N ASN A 604 3.33 32.51 -27.23
CA ASN A 604 2.95 32.81 -25.84
C ASN A 604 2.85 31.57 -24.95
N ILE A 605 2.41 30.43 -25.52
CA ILE A 605 2.35 29.16 -24.80
C ILE A 605 3.76 28.57 -24.66
N ILE A 606 4.60 28.69 -25.69
CA ILE A 606 6.03 28.33 -25.65
C ILE A 606 6.75 29.14 -24.57
N ASN A 607 6.57 30.46 -24.50
CA ASN A 607 7.17 31.29 -23.45
C ASN A 607 6.70 30.88 -22.04
N THR A 608 5.41 30.56 -21.89
CA THR A 608 4.83 30.08 -20.63
C THR A 608 5.39 28.71 -20.23
N VAL A 609 5.45 27.76 -21.17
CA VAL A 609 6.01 26.41 -21.00
C VAL A 609 7.51 26.48 -20.74
N ILE A 610 8.26 27.37 -21.40
CA ILE A 610 9.68 27.64 -21.12
C ILE A 610 9.82 28.11 -19.67
N ASN A 611 9.10 29.13 -19.22
CA ASN A 611 9.17 29.59 -17.82
C ASN A 611 8.85 28.47 -16.82
N ILE A 612 7.85 27.63 -17.14
CA ILE A 612 7.47 26.46 -16.33
C ILE A 612 8.52 25.33 -16.36
N GLN A 613 9.31 25.20 -17.44
CA GLN A 613 10.45 24.28 -17.57
C GLN A 613 11.74 24.83 -16.92
N THR A 614 12.01 26.13 -17.04
CA THR A 614 13.25 26.80 -16.64
C THR A 614 13.22 27.37 -15.23
N ASN A 615 12.09 27.25 -14.53
CA ASN A 615 11.95 27.50 -13.09
C ASN A 615 12.91 26.60 -12.27
N LYS A 616 14.17 27.02 -12.22
CA LYS A 616 15.20 26.54 -11.31
C LYS A 616 14.76 26.90 -9.89
N ILE A 617 14.09 25.96 -9.23
CA ILE A 617 14.00 25.94 -7.78
C ILE A 617 15.43 25.72 -7.27
N VAL A 618 16.18 26.81 -7.10
CA VAL A 618 17.37 26.85 -6.26
C VAL A 618 16.91 26.35 -4.88
N ALA A 619 17.59 25.32 -4.37
CA ALA A 619 17.09 24.52 -3.25
C ALA A 619 17.24 25.21 -1.88
N ASN A 620 16.69 26.42 -1.74
CA ASN A 620 16.40 27.02 -0.44
C ASN A 620 15.25 26.24 0.20
N THR A 621 15.58 25.27 1.06
CA THR A 621 14.62 24.58 1.92
C THR A 621 14.13 25.50 3.04
N SER A 622 13.35 26.53 2.67
CA SER A 622 12.68 27.40 3.63
C SER A 622 11.79 26.54 4.54
N PRO A 623 11.99 26.56 5.87
CA PRO A 623 11.26 25.67 6.77
C PRO A 623 9.78 26.06 6.82
N LYS A 624 8.90 25.06 6.84
CA LYS A 624 7.42 25.24 6.96
C LYS A 624 6.98 26.06 8.18
N GLN A 625 7.87 26.26 9.13
CA GLN A 625 7.72 27.19 10.25
C GLN A 625 9.11 27.68 10.66
N TRP A 626 9.32 28.98 10.67
CA TRP A 626 10.55 29.61 11.15
C TRP A 626 10.50 29.79 12.68
N LYS A 627 11.62 29.54 13.37
CA LYS A 627 11.82 29.85 14.80
C LYS A 627 12.53 31.19 14.96
N VAL A 628 12.28 31.89 16.08
CA VAL A 628 12.88 33.20 16.42
C VAL A 628 14.40 33.22 16.20
N LYS A 629 15.12 32.23 16.74
CA LYS A 629 16.58 32.10 16.55
C LYS A 629 17.01 32.02 15.07
N GLN A 630 16.26 31.32 14.21
CA GLN A 630 16.56 31.20 12.78
C GLN A 630 16.30 32.52 12.03
N ILE A 631 15.29 33.28 12.45
CA ILE A 631 14.98 34.60 11.93
C ILE A 631 16.12 35.56 12.28
N TYR A 632 16.49 35.63 13.57
CA TYR A 632 17.63 36.40 14.05
C TYR A 632 18.92 36.05 13.29
N GLU A 633 19.31 34.76 13.26
CA GLU A 633 20.52 34.29 12.56
C GLU A 633 20.53 34.71 11.07
N THR A 634 19.37 34.74 10.42
CA THR A 634 19.23 35.11 9.00
C THR A 634 19.35 36.63 8.78
N ILE A 635 18.79 37.44 9.68
CA ILE A 635 18.91 38.90 9.66
C ILE A 635 20.36 39.32 9.98
N SER A 636 20.97 38.75 11.03
CA SER A 636 22.38 38.99 11.39
C SER A 636 23.36 38.56 10.28
N SER A 637 22.98 37.58 9.45
CA SER A 637 23.82 37.07 8.34
C SER A 637 23.69 37.86 7.03
N ASN A 638 23.01 39.02 7.01
CA ASN A 638 22.65 39.76 5.79
C ASN A 638 21.89 38.90 4.75
N LYS A 639 20.96 38.06 5.22
CA LYS A 639 20.13 37.16 4.40
C LYS A 639 18.63 37.35 4.65
N GLU A 640 18.25 38.49 5.23
CA GLU A 640 16.88 38.84 5.63
C GLU A 640 15.85 38.62 4.50
N ASN A 641 16.24 38.86 3.24
CA ASN A 641 15.38 38.64 2.07
C ASN A 641 14.87 37.19 1.93
N ILE A 642 15.60 36.18 2.42
CA ILE A 642 15.13 34.78 2.42
C ILE A 642 13.92 34.62 3.35
N TYR A 643 13.93 35.31 4.49
CA TYR A 643 12.79 35.35 5.42
C TYR A 643 11.70 36.31 4.93
N LYS A 644 12.07 37.41 4.25
CA LYS A 644 11.11 38.32 3.59
C LYS A 644 10.24 37.57 2.59
N THR A 645 10.85 36.87 1.63
CA THR A 645 10.12 36.07 0.63
C THR A 645 9.24 35.01 1.29
N PHE A 646 9.69 34.35 2.36
CA PHE A 646 8.81 33.44 3.11
C PHE A 646 7.59 34.16 3.73
N CYS A 647 7.77 35.35 4.31
CA CYS A 647 6.66 36.17 4.81
C CYS A 647 5.71 36.61 3.68
N GLU A 648 6.24 36.95 2.50
CA GLU A 648 5.50 37.43 1.34
C GLU A 648 4.73 36.30 0.62
N GLU A 649 5.29 35.08 0.57
CA GLU A 649 4.61 33.87 0.07
C GLU A 649 3.48 33.36 0.98
N ASN A 650 3.58 33.60 2.30
CA ASN A 650 2.71 32.96 3.31
C ASN A 650 1.68 33.91 3.96
N ASN A 651 1.66 35.20 3.58
CA ASN A 651 0.70 36.20 4.05
C ASN A 651 0.26 37.09 2.88
N ASN A 652 -0.99 37.55 2.86
CA ASN A 652 -1.47 38.43 1.78
C ASN A 652 -0.99 39.88 1.98
N ILE A 653 0.23 40.16 1.51
CA ILE A 653 0.93 41.45 1.67
C ILE A 653 0.15 42.64 1.11
N THR A 654 -0.69 42.44 0.09
CA THR A 654 -1.55 43.51 -0.48
C THR A 654 -2.56 44.08 0.54
N LYS A 655 -2.74 43.40 1.68
CA LYS A 655 -3.59 43.82 2.81
C LYS A 655 -2.79 44.28 4.04
N ILE A 656 -1.48 44.50 3.88
CA ILE A 656 -0.61 45.10 4.91
C ILE A 656 -0.19 46.49 4.42
N PRO A 657 -0.82 47.59 4.90
CA PRO A 657 -0.37 48.94 4.60
C PRO A 657 1.10 49.11 5.02
N ASP A 658 1.89 49.78 4.19
CA ASP A 658 3.29 50.13 4.43
C ASP A 658 4.20 48.93 4.78
N TRP A 659 3.95 47.77 4.16
CA TRP A 659 4.76 46.56 4.36
C TRP A 659 6.26 46.80 4.24
N GLU A 660 6.70 47.53 3.20
CA GLU A 660 8.13 47.78 2.98
C GLU A 660 8.75 48.60 4.11
N THR A 661 8.07 49.66 4.55
CA THR A 661 8.49 50.49 5.67
C THR A 661 8.57 49.68 6.96
N LYS A 662 7.52 48.91 7.28
CA LYS A 662 7.43 48.07 8.49
C LYS A 662 8.43 46.90 8.46
N TRP A 663 8.78 46.40 7.28
CA TRP A 663 9.87 45.45 7.10
C TRP A 663 11.23 46.09 7.37
N ILE A 664 11.51 47.26 6.81
CA ILE A 664 12.75 48.01 7.04
C ILE A 664 12.90 48.37 8.53
N GLU A 665 11.85 48.88 9.17
CA GLU A 665 11.79 49.13 10.62
C GLU A 665 12.10 47.87 11.43
N PHE A 666 11.46 46.74 11.11
CA PHE A 666 11.71 45.45 11.76
C PHE A 666 13.18 45.03 11.62
N ILE A 667 13.75 45.07 10.41
CA ILE A 667 15.15 44.74 10.19
C ILE A 667 16.08 45.66 10.98
N LEU A 668 15.89 46.99 10.91
CA LEU A 668 16.70 47.96 11.67
C LEU A 668 16.56 47.77 13.19
N SER A 669 15.40 47.33 13.68
CA SER A 669 15.16 47.10 15.11
C SER A 669 15.88 45.85 15.68
N VAL A 670 16.30 44.91 14.82
CA VAL A 670 16.97 43.65 15.18
C VAL A 670 18.45 43.65 14.78
N LYS A 671 18.80 44.28 13.65
CA LYS A 671 20.12 44.18 13.02
C LYS A 671 21.18 44.92 13.82
N GLY A 672 22.10 44.17 14.43
CA GLY A 672 23.20 44.68 15.26
C GLY A 672 22.98 44.54 16.77
N LYS A 673 21.78 44.14 17.22
CA LYS A 673 21.51 43.77 18.61
C LYS A 673 21.88 42.32 18.91
N LYS A 674 21.87 41.94 20.18
CA LYS A 674 22.03 40.54 20.62
C LYS A 674 20.72 39.74 20.49
N LEU A 675 20.79 38.41 20.58
CA LEU A 675 19.63 37.53 20.46
C LEU A 675 18.63 37.76 21.60
N GLU A 676 19.12 37.96 22.81
CA GLU A 676 18.33 38.19 24.02
C GLU A 676 17.49 39.47 23.91
N GLU A 677 18.07 40.53 23.36
CA GLU A 677 17.43 41.84 23.08
C GLU A 677 16.48 41.79 21.85
N SER A 678 16.59 40.75 21.02
CA SER A 678 15.85 40.61 19.76
C SER A 678 14.69 39.60 19.83
N ASP A 679 14.68 38.70 20.81
CA ASP A 679 13.71 37.60 20.87
C ASP A 679 12.27 38.10 21.08
N GLU A 680 12.06 39.13 21.90
CA GLU A 680 10.75 39.80 22.05
C GLU A 680 10.33 40.55 20.79
N ILE A 681 11.23 41.35 20.19
CA ILE A 681 10.98 42.12 18.96
C ILE A 681 10.53 41.21 17.82
N ILE A 682 11.18 40.05 17.65
CA ILE A 682 10.83 39.06 16.62
C ILE A 682 9.50 38.36 16.95
N ARG A 683 9.14 38.16 18.23
CA ARG A 683 7.83 37.61 18.62
C ARG A 683 6.69 38.56 18.32
N ASP A 684 6.83 39.84 18.64
CA ASP A 684 5.79 40.84 18.37
C ASP A 684 5.55 41.04 16.88
N PHE A 685 6.62 41.04 16.08
CA PHE A 685 6.51 41.03 14.61
C PHE A 685 5.77 39.77 14.09
N LEU A 686 6.12 38.59 14.60
CA LEU A 686 5.45 37.33 14.27
C LEU A 686 3.97 37.32 14.68
N GLU A 687 3.61 37.86 15.84
CA GLU A 687 2.23 37.88 16.32
C GLU A 687 1.39 38.94 15.60
N ASN A 688 1.98 40.06 15.20
CA ASN A 688 1.33 41.03 14.32
C ASN A 688 0.99 40.39 12.95
N LEU A 689 1.92 39.66 12.34
CA LEU A 689 1.65 38.89 11.10
C LEU A 689 0.54 37.85 11.29
N ARG A 690 0.54 37.10 12.41
CA ARG A 690 -0.53 36.14 12.74
C ARG A 690 -1.89 36.81 12.87
N ARG A 691 -1.95 37.95 13.56
CA ARG A 691 -3.17 38.76 13.75
C ARG A 691 -3.71 39.26 12.42
N ILE A 692 -2.86 39.80 11.54
CA ILE A 692 -3.29 40.25 10.20
C ILE A 692 -3.81 39.05 9.38
N ARG A 693 -3.09 37.93 9.35
CA ARG A 693 -3.52 36.72 8.63
C ARG A 693 -4.84 36.16 9.18
N HIS A 694 -5.06 36.20 10.49
CA HIS A 694 -6.33 35.81 11.12
C HIS A 694 -7.47 36.74 10.66
N ASN A 695 -7.26 38.06 10.75
CA ASN A 695 -8.24 39.05 10.31
C ASN A 695 -8.57 38.91 8.82
N THR A 696 -7.57 38.68 7.96
CA THR A 696 -7.77 38.41 6.52
C THR A 696 -8.65 37.18 6.29
N LEU A 697 -8.39 36.07 6.98
CA LEU A 697 -9.20 34.85 6.87
C LEU A 697 -10.64 35.03 7.41
N CYS A 698 -10.84 35.91 8.39
CA CYS A 698 -12.17 36.30 8.86
C CYS A 698 -12.93 37.18 7.85
N ILE A 699 -12.23 38.05 7.12
CA ILE A 699 -12.83 38.99 6.13
C ILE A 699 -13.10 38.31 4.78
N GLU A 700 -12.25 37.37 4.34
CA GLU A 700 -12.41 36.69 3.04
C GLU A 700 -13.48 35.58 3.04
N ASN A 701 -13.92 35.12 4.22
CA ASN A 701 -15.09 34.25 4.30
C ASN A 701 -16.37 35.07 4.09
N LYS A 702 -16.92 35.02 2.87
CA LYS A 702 -18.37 35.21 2.67
C LYS A 702 -19.10 34.38 3.74
N ASN A 703 -20.05 35.03 4.41
CA ASN A 703 -20.52 34.61 5.73
C ASN A 703 -20.87 33.11 5.75
N ILE A 704 -20.41 32.35 6.74
CA ILE A 704 -20.39 30.86 6.69
C ILE A 704 -21.79 30.25 6.47
N ILE A 705 -22.83 31.01 6.82
CA ILE A 705 -24.25 30.73 6.61
C ILE A 705 -24.62 30.72 5.11
N ASP A 706 -24.14 31.73 4.37
CA ASP A 706 -24.52 32.08 2.99
C ASP A 706 -23.75 31.23 1.95
N ARG A 707 -23.79 29.90 2.09
CA ARG A 707 -23.21 28.94 1.11
C ARG A 707 -24.29 28.12 0.44
N ASP A 708 -24.54 28.40 -0.83
CA ASP A 708 -25.56 27.70 -1.64
C ASP A 708 -25.16 26.25 -1.97
N ASP A 709 -23.86 25.95 -2.00
CA ASP A 709 -23.30 24.61 -2.26
C ASP A 709 -23.35 23.66 -1.04
N ARG A 710 -24.02 24.09 0.05
CA ARG A 710 -23.95 23.47 1.38
C ARG A 710 -24.66 22.12 1.44
N GLN A 711 -23.91 21.04 1.24
CA GLN A 711 -24.42 19.67 1.40
C GLN A 711 -24.85 19.33 2.84
N GLN A 712 -24.32 19.98 3.88
CA GLN A 712 -24.68 19.75 5.30
C GLN A 712 -24.61 21.01 6.16
N TRP A 713 -25.46 21.08 7.19
CA TRP A 713 -25.46 22.11 8.22
C TRP A 713 -24.98 21.54 9.57
N PRO A 714 -23.73 21.83 10.00
CA PRO A 714 -23.28 21.53 11.35
C PRO A 714 -24.03 22.36 12.40
N ALA A 715 -24.21 21.81 13.61
CA ALA A 715 -24.87 22.52 14.71
C ALA A 715 -24.24 23.90 15.01
N THR A 716 -22.91 24.04 14.87
CA THR A 716 -22.20 25.32 15.03
C THR A 716 -22.52 26.35 13.94
N THR A 717 -22.91 25.92 12.74
CA THR A 717 -23.39 26.82 11.67
C THR A 717 -24.85 27.22 11.90
N ILE A 718 -25.68 26.31 12.43
CA ILE A 718 -27.07 26.60 12.80
C ILE A 718 -27.12 27.63 13.94
N VAL A 719 -26.30 27.47 14.98
CA VAL A 719 -26.21 28.45 16.09
C VAL A 719 -25.78 29.84 15.57
N ARG A 720 -24.85 29.92 14.62
CA ARG A 720 -24.48 31.19 13.97
C ARG A 720 -25.66 31.76 13.16
N ALA A 721 -26.30 30.98 12.31
CA ALA A 721 -27.49 31.44 11.57
C ALA A 721 -28.62 31.93 12.48
N TYR A 722 -28.80 31.33 13.66
CA TYR A 722 -29.74 31.80 14.67
C TYR A 722 -29.33 33.14 15.30
N LEU A 723 -28.08 33.29 15.74
CA LEU A 723 -27.58 34.52 16.35
C LEU A 723 -27.50 35.68 15.34
N ASP A 724 -27.15 35.38 14.09
CA ASP A 724 -27.00 36.34 12.98
C ASP A 724 -28.35 36.63 12.27
N GLY A 725 -29.48 36.16 12.80
CA GLY A 725 -30.83 36.45 12.29
C GLY A 725 -31.20 35.80 10.95
N LYS A 726 -30.43 34.81 10.48
CA LYS A 726 -30.56 34.15 9.17
C LYS A 726 -31.11 32.72 9.23
N ILE A 727 -31.75 32.31 10.33
CA ILE A 727 -32.13 30.91 10.59
C ILE A 727 -33.06 30.30 9.55
N ASP A 728 -33.83 31.12 8.82
CA ASP A 728 -34.74 30.67 7.76
C ASP A 728 -34.02 30.09 6.53
N THR A 729 -32.74 30.42 6.34
CA THR A 729 -31.89 29.74 5.33
C THR A 729 -31.70 28.26 5.67
N PHE A 730 -31.52 27.95 6.96
CA PHE A 730 -31.48 26.58 7.47
C PHE A 730 -32.87 25.92 7.50
N LYS A 731 -33.95 26.69 7.73
CA LYS A 731 -35.34 26.19 7.63
C LYS A 731 -35.62 25.64 6.23
N LYS A 732 -35.45 26.48 5.20
CA LYS A 732 -35.67 26.13 3.78
C LYS A 732 -34.80 24.95 3.34
N TYR A 733 -33.52 24.93 3.72
CA TYR A 733 -32.65 23.78 3.46
C TYR A 733 -33.17 22.50 4.13
N THR A 734 -33.67 22.58 5.36
CA THR A 734 -34.18 21.42 6.11
C THR A 734 -35.43 20.87 5.43
N GLU A 735 -36.40 21.72 5.11
CA GLU A 735 -37.67 21.38 4.45
C GLU A 735 -37.42 20.62 3.12
N VAL A 736 -36.53 21.15 2.27
CA VAL A 736 -36.10 20.51 1.02
C VAL A 736 -35.39 19.17 1.25
N GLN A 737 -34.65 19.00 2.35
CA GLN A 737 -33.92 17.77 2.65
C GLN A 737 -34.75 16.70 3.36
N THR A 738 -35.78 17.06 4.14
CA THR A 738 -36.64 16.09 4.83
C THR A 738 -37.94 15.79 4.07
N GLY A 739 -38.37 16.68 3.18
CA GLY A 739 -39.70 16.63 2.56
C GLY A 739 -40.81 17.09 3.50
N ASP A 740 -40.48 17.90 4.51
CA ASP A 740 -41.47 18.52 5.40
C ASP A 740 -42.15 19.71 4.68
N ASN A 741 -43.48 19.72 4.59
CA ASN A 741 -44.23 20.82 3.96
C ASN A 741 -44.21 22.07 4.86
N PRO A 742 -43.79 23.26 4.38
CA PRO A 742 -43.87 24.51 5.13
C PRO A 742 -45.27 24.86 5.66
N GLU A 743 -46.34 24.36 5.02
CA GLU A 743 -47.74 24.59 5.40
C GLU A 743 -48.28 23.58 6.44
N ASP A 744 -47.52 22.54 6.79
CA ASP A 744 -47.93 21.57 7.82
C ASP A 744 -47.92 22.20 9.23
N LEU A 745 -49.09 22.31 9.84
CA LEU A 745 -49.29 22.82 11.21
C LEU A 745 -48.48 22.03 12.28
N VAL A 746 -48.16 20.75 12.03
CA VAL A 746 -47.33 19.93 12.94
C VAL A 746 -45.85 20.28 12.77
N TRP A 747 -45.39 20.50 11.53
CA TRP A 747 -44.04 21.01 11.25
C TRP A 747 -43.84 22.42 11.81
N GLN A 748 -44.78 23.35 11.56
CA GLN A 748 -44.73 24.73 12.07
C GLN A 748 -44.59 24.75 13.60
N LYS A 749 -45.53 24.15 14.34
CA LYS A 749 -45.47 24.07 15.81
C LYS A 749 -44.16 23.47 16.34
N ARG A 750 -43.58 22.49 15.63
CA ARG A 750 -42.30 21.88 16.01
C ARG A 750 -41.09 22.77 15.68
N TRP A 751 -41.14 23.55 14.60
CA TRP A 751 -40.15 24.57 14.30
C TRP A 751 -40.17 25.69 15.33
N ASP A 752 -41.36 26.20 15.65
CA ASP A 752 -41.53 27.33 16.57
C ASP A 752 -41.12 26.93 18.00
N SER A 753 -41.45 25.72 18.45
CA SER A 753 -40.94 25.13 19.69
C SER A 753 -39.41 25.01 19.73
N PHE A 754 -38.76 24.74 18.60
CA PHE A 754 -37.29 24.74 18.49
C PHE A 754 -36.71 26.16 18.55
N ILE A 755 -37.32 27.14 17.89
CA ILE A 755 -36.89 28.55 17.95
C ILE A 755 -37.07 29.12 19.37
N LEU A 756 -38.20 28.84 20.04
CA LEU A 756 -38.40 29.19 21.45
C LEU A 756 -37.30 28.58 22.34
N SER A 757 -37.01 27.29 22.17
CA SER A 757 -35.93 26.61 22.91
C SER A 757 -34.56 27.28 22.70
N LEU A 758 -34.28 27.86 21.53
CA LEU A 758 -33.06 28.63 21.29
C LEU A 758 -33.12 30.03 21.93
N ASN A 759 -34.27 30.72 21.89
CA ASN A 759 -34.47 32.01 22.55
C ASN A 759 -34.24 31.91 24.07
N ASP A 760 -34.84 30.92 24.73
CA ASP A 760 -34.70 30.69 26.18
C ASP A 760 -33.25 30.40 26.61
N ASN A 761 -32.42 29.96 25.67
CA ASN A 761 -31.03 29.56 25.91
C ASN A 761 -30.01 30.48 25.20
N LYS A 762 -30.44 31.65 24.68
CA LYS A 762 -29.65 32.53 23.80
C LYS A 762 -28.27 32.93 24.35
N GLN A 763 -28.14 33.05 25.67
CA GLN A 763 -26.89 33.41 26.35
C GLN A 763 -25.91 32.24 26.55
N ASN A 764 -26.32 30.98 26.30
CA ASN A 764 -25.50 29.79 26.58
C ASN A 764 -25.11 29.06 25.30
N SER A 765 -23.98 29.46 24.71
CA SER A 765 -23.44 28.91 23.44
C SER A 765 -23.30 27.38 23.42
N ASN A 766 -22.88 26.76 24.54
CA ASN A 766 -22.78 25.30 24.64
C ASN A 766 -24.16 24.62 24.61
N LYS A 767 -25.16 25.23 25.26
CA LYS A 767 -26.53 24.72 25.29
C LYS A 767 -27.25 24.89 23.95
N LEU A 768 -27.06 26.01 23.26
CA LEU A 768 -27.54 26.21 21.88
C LEU A 768 -26.99 25.11 20.93
N LYS A 769 -25.70 24.79 21.04
CA LYS A 769 -25.06 23.74 20.24
C LYS A 769 -25.62 22.34 20.53
N ASP A 770 -25.95 22.04 21.78
CA ASP A 770 -26.64 20.80 22.20
C ASP A 770 -28.06 20.73 21.60
N LEU A 771 -28.84 21.80 21.71
CA LEU A 771 -30.20 21.90 21.15
C LEU A 771 -30.22 21.70 19.63
N CYS A 772 -29.37 22.41 18.88
CA CYS A 772 -29.24 22.23 17.43
C CYS A 772 -28.80 20.80 17.05
N SER A 773 -27.92 20.18 17.84
CA SER A 773 -27.49 18.79 17.61
C SER A 773 -28.62 17.78 17.83
N LYS A 774 -29.46 18.00 18.85
CA LYS A 774 -30.65 17.18 19.15
C LYS A 774 -31.75 17.34 18.11
N PHE A 775 -32.00 18.55 17.63
CA PHE A 775 -32.94 18.81 16.53
C PHE A 775 -32.54 18.06 15.24
N LEU A 776 -31.26 18.17 14.85
CA LEU A 776 -30.70 17.44 13.71
C LEU A 776 -30.77 15.91 13.89
N ALA A 777 -30.56 15.40 15.11
CA ALA A 777 -30.69 13.97 15.41
C ALA A 777 -32.15 13.49 15.23
N ALA A 778 -33.12 14.22 15.78
CA ALA A 778 -34.53 13.92 15.64
C ALA A 778 -34.99 13.92 14.17
N GLN A 779 -34.50 14.85 13.34
CA GLN A 779 -34.81 14.87 11.90
C GLN A 779 -34.19 13.68 11.15
N ARG A 780 -32.96 13.25 11.49
CA ARG A 780 -32.39 12.01 10.93
C ARG A 780 -33.22 10.78 11.33
N THR A 781 -33.70 10.70 12.57
CA THR A 781 -34.58 9.61 13.03
C THR A 781 -35.94 9.63 12.34
N LYS A 782 -36.56 10.81 12.08
CA LYS A 782 -37.79 10.92 11.26
C LYS A 782 -37.54 10.38 9.84
N ARG A 783 -36.49 10.88 9.16
CA ARG A 783 -36.16 10.47 7.77
C ARG A 783 -35.80 8.97 7.64
N TYR A 784 -35.29 8.33 8.71
CA TYR A 784 -35.07 6.88 8.73
C TYR A 784 -36.38 6.09 8.93
N ARG A 785 -37.32 6.59 9.75
CA ARG A 785 -38.64 5.97 9.96
C ARG A 785 -39.51 6.07 8.71
N ASN A 786 -39.49 7.20 8.00
CA ASN A 786 -40.21 7.39 6.73
C ASN A 786 -39.53 6.70 5.52
N LYS A 787 -38.51 5.86 5.74
CA LYS A 787 -37.84 5.02 4.73
C LYS A 787 -37.95 3.52 5.04
N LYS A 788 -38.89 3.16 5.90
CA LYS A 788 -39.36 1.80 6.18
C LYS A 788 -40.87 1.75 5.95
#